data_AF-A0A9D3RXS2-F1
#
_entry.id   AF-A0A9D3RXS2-F1
#
_cell.length_a   1.000
_cell.length_b   1.000
_cell.length_c   1.000
_cell.angle_alpha   90.00
_cell.angle_beta   90.00
_cell.angle_gamma   90.00
#
_symmetry.space_group_name_H-M   'P 1'
#
loop_
_entity.id
_entity.type
_entity.pdbx_description
1 polymer ?
#
loop_
_entity_poly.entity_id
_entity_poly.type
_entity_poly.pdbx_seq_one_letter_code
_entity_poly.pdbx_strand_id
1 'polypeptide(L)'
;MPSQVVSTKKEELVSILDHFNIQVDNPVSILTQEMSKHFLHSKGEGDKYKFFMKATQLEQMKEDYTYIMKTKTVTKNTIEKHEECLEVLKRKFLEKEDKYKSLASLDEMHAKLQELKNQMAWALVAEMKKEVKPLRERITGEEKGTIKYDQRVEEWKAKVVEAEQKYKQIHDQLESISERVQQLQPQCIELKSQAQECSKAYKAAETSVHRIKTNLRDLEKDKEQLTKRISELKHSISQSRAADTQERVERISRLQAELEALNHQDSTLNQQIDQFQQVVARRREELARIEREKQELSRSMEVKRRALKSMQASRTDRIRRFGDQMPNLLAAIDEAYGRGQFKKKPVGPLGYCIRLNDPELAVAVESCLKGLMMAFCCDNYHDERTLQGLMSRHYNNLKRPQIIVSEFSNAMYNISEKAVQHPEYPTVLQALEVQDPVVANCLIDMRGIETILLIKNNRDARQVMQQGQPPRNCREAFTMDGDQVYANRYYSSDHQRAHLLSRDVEEEIRHLETELANETTQEKSRKLRLEIGDLQNVEEPQSEDLRPLEEELQEICEKIVHKDSISSITEEADPIKDELSKSDQEVEKSKHHKRHYEEKRRAHIDGIQKQKADLNTKERELMEAIEKATAICPELEVRRTAKSLDNEISRLRQKISTQQNQHGDRDEILRQYQEALENYKNVALQVKNLKKFTELLSKIMNDRHRVYTELRMYLSVRCKYYFDSMLSQRGYTGKMTFDHKNETLAISVQPGEGDKAALNDMRSLSGGERSFSTVCFVLSLWAIAEAPFRCLDEFDVYMPIVKVVNGGEMSLPVVYQLLSHQQPDPVHRLKDPDRTQTVLLLLGQGETESEAEG
;
A
#
# COMPACT_ATOMS: atom_id res chain seq x y z
N MET A 1 10.30 -59.03 -75.12
CA MET A 1 10.28 -58.89 -73.65
C MET A 1 8.85 -59.05 -73.19
N PRO A 2 8.52 -59.95 -72.25
CA PRO A 2 7.19 -60.00 -71.67
C PRO A 2 6.92 -58.69 -70.90
N SER A 3 5.72 -58.14 -71.05
CA SER A 3 5.29 -56.87 -70.47
C SER A 3 5.31 -56.95 -68.94
N GLN A 4 6.31 -56.32 -68.30
CA GLN A 4 6.39 -56.23 -66.85
C GLN A 4 5.55 -55.05 -66.37
N VAL A 5 4.59 -55.29 -65.46
CA VAL A 5 3.72 -54.26 -64.90
C VAL A 5 4.53 -53.37 -63.95
N VAL A 6 4.66 -52.08 -64.29
CA VAL A 6 5.44 -51.10 -63.50
C VAL A 6 4.62 -50.49 -62.36
N SER A 7 3.32 -50.24 -62.56
CA SER A 7 2.41 -49.72 -61.52
C SER A 7 0.95 -50.06 -61.82
N THR A 8 0.14 -50.14 -60.77
CA THR A 8 -1.32 -50.34 -60.83
C THR A 8 -2.11 -49.13 -60.31
N LYS A 9 -1.44 -48.04 -59.90
CA LYS A 9 -2.11 -46.84 -59.40
C LYS A 9 -2.67 -45.99 -60.55
N LYS A 10 -3.94 -45.60 -60.41
CA LYS A 10 -4.62 -44.74 -61.39
C LYS A 10 -3.93 -43.37 -61.56
N GLU A 11 -3.44 -42.77 -60.48
CA GLU A 11 -2.79 -41.43 -60.51
C GLU A 11 -1.51 -41.42 -61.35
N GLU A 12 -0.69 -42.47 -61.23
CA GLU A 12 0.54 -42.62 -62.00
C GLU A 12 0.21 -42.87 -63.49
N LEU A 13 -0.83 -43.65 -63.78
CA LEU A 13 -1.33 -43.83 -65.15
C LEU A 13 -1.83 -42.51 -65.77
N VAL A 14 -2.64 -41.73 -65.03
CA VAL A 14 -3.11 -40.42 -65.49
C VAL A 14 -1.93 -39.48 -65.76
N SER A 15 -0.94 -39.44 -64.87
CA SER A 15 0.26 -38.61 -65.05
C SER A 15 1.07 -39.01 -66.30
N ILE A 16 1.16 -40.32 -66.60
CA ILE A 16 1.80 -40.82 -67.82
C ILE A 16 0.99 -40.42 -69.06
N LEU A 17 -0.33 -40.59 -69.02
CA LEU A 17 -1.22 -40.21 -70.13
C LEU A 17 -1.14 -38.70 -70.40
N ASP A 18 -1.12 -37.87 -69.36
CA ASP A 18 -0.94 -36.43 -69.48
C ASP A 18 0.43 -36.06 -70.06
N HIS A 19 1.51 -36.72 -69.61
CA HIS A 19 2.87 -36.48 -70.11
C HIS A 19 2.98 -36.74 -71.62
N PHE A 20 2.37 -37.82 -72.11
CA PHE A 20 2.36 -38.18 -73.53
C PHE A 20 1.18 -37.56 -74.32
N ASN A 21 0.37 -36.71 -73.68
CA ASN A 21 -0.83 -36.11 -74.25
C ASN A 21 -1.82 -37.15 -74.84
N ILE A 22 -1.94 -38.32 -74.21
CA ILE A 22 -2.80 -39.42 -74.65
C ILE A 22 -4.18 -39.28 -74.00
N GLN A 23 -5.19 -39.05 -74.83
CA GLN A 23 -6.53 -38.68 -74.36
C GLN A 23 -7.53 -39.78 -74.66
N VAL A 24 -7.61 -40.75 -73.75
CA VAL A 24 -8.46 -41.94 -73.91
C VAL A 24 -9.95 -41.58 -73.89
N ASP A 25 -10.33 -40.56 -73.11
CA ASP A 25 -11.73 -40.11 -72.94
C ASP A 25 -12.20 -39.11 -74.02
N ASN A 26 -11.29 -38.66 -74.89
CA ASN A 26 -11.61 -37.72 -75.96
C ASN A 26 -12.22 -38.48 -77.16
N PRO A 27 -13.50 -38.22 -77.51
CA PRO A 27 -14.20 -38.97 -78.55
C PRO A 27 -13.64 -38.74 -79.96
N VAL A 28 -12.79 -37.73 -80.15
CA VAL A 28 -12.10 -37.44 -81.41
C VAL A 28 -10.75 -38.17 -81.51
N SER A 29 -10.14 -38.51 -80.37
CA SER A 29 -8.90 -39.31 -80.31
C SER A 29 -9.20 -40.80 -80.35
N ILE A 30 -10.21 -41.26 -79.63
CA ILE A 30 -10.70 -42.65 -79.67
C ILE A 30 -12.21 -42.63 -79.91
N LEU A 31 -12.61 -42.87 -81.16
CA LEU A 31 -14.01 -42.94 -81.54
C LEU A 31 -14.50 -44.39 -81.43
N THR A 32 -15.16 -44.71 -80.33
CA THR A 32 -15.76 -46.04 -80.11
C THR A 32 -17.07 -46.21 -80.86
N GLN A 33 -17.51 -47.46 -81.03
CA GLN A 33 -18.83 -47.80 -81.60
C GLN A 33 -19.99 -47.08 -80.90
N GLU A 34 -19.96 -46.97 -79.57
CA GLU A 34 -21.03 -46.33 -78.81
C GLU A 34 -21.00 -44.80 -78.95
N MET A 35 -19.81 -44.19 -78.96
CA MET A 35 -19.65 -42.73 -79.13
C MET A 35 -20.03 -42.27 -80.53
N SER A 36 -19.66 -43.03 -81.57
CA SER A 36 -20.09 -42.76 -82.95
C SER A 36 -21.61 -42.86 -83.11
N LYS A 37 -22.25 -43.86 -82.49
CA LYS A 37 -23.71 -44.00 -82.47
C LYS A 37 -24.40 -42.83 -81.75
N HIS A 38 -23.94 -42.44 -80.56
CA HIS A 38 -24.47 -41.29 -79.83
C HIS A 38 -24.34 -39.99 -80.63
N PHE A 39 -23.23 -39.82 -81.33
CA PHE A 39 -22.95 -38.65 -82.15
C PHE A 39 -23.91 -38.54 -83.35
N LEU A 40 -24.05 -39.60 -84.14
CA LEU A 40 -24.96 -39.67 -85.30
C LEU A 40 -26.43 -39.48 -84.92
N HIS A 41 -26.82 -39.89 -83.71
CA HIS A 41 -28.18 -39.81 -83.19
C HIS A 41 -28.43 -38.63 -82.24
N SER A 42 -27.44 -37.77 -82.00
CA SER A 42 -27.57 -36.61 -81.10
C SER A 42 -28.65 -35.63 -81.61
N LYS A 43 -29.65 -35.35 -80.77
CA LYS A 43 -30.86 -34.60 -81.15
C LYS A 43 -30.86 -33.15 -80.63
N GLY A 44 -29.87 -32.71 -79.87
CA GLY A 44 -29.77 -31.33 -79.38
C GLY A 44 -28.64 -30.54 -80.04
N GLU A 45 -28.87 -29.25 -80.32
CA GLU A 45 -27.78 -28.31 -80.65
C GLU A 45 -26.79 -28.17 -79.48
N GLY A 46 -27.26 -28.34 -78.23
CA GLY A 46 -26.42 -28.38 -77.03
C GLY A 46 -25.52 -29.61 -76.95
N ASP A 47 -25.99 -30.79 -77.39
CA ASP A 47 -25.16 -32.01 -77.43
C ASP A 47 -24.01 -31.86 -78.43
N LYS A 48 -24.27 -31.26 -79.59
CA LYS A 48 -23.25 -30.94 -80.61
C LYS A 48 -22.20 -29.97 -80.05
N TYR A 49 -22.64 -28.96 -79.29
CA TYR A 49 -21.74 -28.01 -78.64
C TYR A 49 -20.90 -28.68 -77.56
N LYS A 50 -21.52 -29.48 -76.68
CA LYS A 50 -20.80 -30.25 -75.66
C LYS A 50 -19.77 -31.18 -76.28
N PHE A 51 -20.11 -31.85 -77.37
CA PHE A 51 -19.17 -32.69 -78.11
C PHE A 51 -17.97 -31.89 -78.64
N PHE A 52 -18.20 -30.72 -79.23
CA PHE A 52 -17.12 -29.80 -79.63
C PHE A 52 -16.24 -29.40 -78.44
N MET A 53 -16.84 -29.03 -77.30
CA MET A 53 -16.11 -28.64 -76.09
C MET A 53 -15.27 -29.78 -75.51
N LYS A 54 -15.79 -31.02 -75.56
CA LYS A 54 -15.08 -32.22 -75.13
C LYS A 54 -13.94 -32.58 -76.09
N ALA A 55 -14.21 -32.56 -77.39
CA ALA A 55 -13.25 -32.88 -78.45
C ALA A 55 -12.02 -31.96 -78.45
N THR A 56 -12.24 -30.69 -78.14
CA THR A 56 -11.21 -29.64 -78.09
C THR A 56 -10.60 -29.44 -76.70
N GLN A 57 -10.98 -30.25 -75.71
CA GLN A 57 -10.60 -30.15 -74.28
C GLN A 57 -10.97 -28.82 -73.60
N LEU A 58 -11.73 -27.96 -74.26
CA LEU A 58 -12.22 -26.72 -73.66
C LEU A 58 -13.17 -26.98 -72.47
N GLU A 59 -13.79 -28.16 -72.41
CA GLU A 59 -14.56 -28.61 -71.24
C GLU A 59 -13.64 -28.85 -70.02
N GLN A 60 -12.55 -29.62 -70.17
CA GLN A 60 -11.59 -29.87 -69.09
C GLN A 60 -10.97 -28.57 -68.57
N MET A 61 -10.54 -27.67 -69.48
CA MET A 61 -10.00 -26.36 -69.09
C MET A 61 -11.02 -25.54 -68.27
N LYS A 62 -12.31 -25.57 -68.65
CA LYS A 62 -13.39 -24.88 -67.93
C LYS A 62 -13.57 -25.45 -66.53
N GLU A 63 -13.51 -26.77 -66.38
CA GLU A 63 -13.61 -27.46 -65.09
C GLU A 63 -12.42 -27.13 -64.17
N ASP A 64 -11.19 -27.18 -64.69
CA ASP A 64 -9.98 -26.81 -63.94
C ASP A 64 -10.04 -25.36 -63.46
N TYR A 65 -10.49 -24.43 -64.31
CA TYR A 65 -10.68 -23.04 -63.89
C TYR A 65 -11.71 -22.90 -62.79
N THR A 66 -12.82 -23.63 -62.88
CA THR A 66 -13.87 -23.62 -61.87
C THR A 66 -13.33 -24.17 -60.54
N TYR A 67 -12.53 -25.24 -60.58
CA TYR A 67 -11.87 -25.80 -59.41
C TYR A 67 -10.90 -24.80 -58.77
N ILE A 68 -10.00 -24.21 -59.56
CA ILE A 68 -9.02 -23.22 -59.04
C ILE A 68 -9.72 -21.99 -58.46
N MET A 69 -10.79 -21.51 -59.10
CA MET A 69 -11.59 -20.38 -58.57
C MET A 69 -12.29 -20.72 -57.25
N LYS A 70 -12.81 -21.94 -57.09
CA LYS A 70 -13.35 -22.41 -55.81
C LYS A 70 -12.25 -22.44 -54.75
N THR A 71 -11.08 -23.03 -55.06
CA THR A 71 -9.93 -23.06 -54.14
C THR A 71 -9.48 -21.67 -53.75
N LYS A 72 -9.36 -20.73 -54.70
CA LYS A 72 -9.07 -19.31 -54.44
C LYS A 72 -10.06 -18.68 -53.47
N THR A 73 -11.35 -18.97 -53.62
CA THR A 73 -12.40 -18.44 -52.74
C THR A 73 -12.25 -19.01 -51.32
N VAL A 74 -11.98 -20.31 -51.18
CA VAL A 74 -11.70 -20.94 -49.89
C VAL A 74 -10.45 -20.32 -49.24
N THR A 75 -9.36 -20.16 -49.98
CA THR A 75 -8.13 -19.52 -49.49
C THR A 75 -8.39 -18.07 -49.04
N LYS A 76 -9.20 -17.31 -49.78
CA LYS A 76 -9.57 -15.95 -49.40
C LYS A 76 -10.33 -15.93 -48.06
N ASN A 77 -11.31 -16.81 -47.88
CA ASN A 77 -12.04 -16.93 -46.62
C ASN A 77 -11.11 -17.33 -45.45
N THR A 78 -10.10 -18.18 -45.71
CA THR A 78 -9.07 -18.53 -44.71
C THR A 78 -8.20 -17.33 -44.34
N ILE A 79 -7.83 -16.49 -45.32
CA ILE A 79 -7.12 -15.23 -45.07
C ILE A 79 -7.96 -14.31 -44.18
N GLU A 80 -9.23 -14.11 -44.49
CA GLU A 80 -10.15 -13.26 -43.70
C GLU A 80 -10.24 -13.75 -42.25
N LYS A 81 -10.40 -15.06 -42.02
CA LYS A 81 -10.38 -15.65 -40.67
C LYS A 81 -9.05 -15.46 -39.95
N HIS A 82 -7.93 -15.59 -40.66
CA HIS A 82 -6.60 -15.36 -40.08
C HIS A 82 -6.35 -13.89 -39.79
N GLU A 83 -6.91 -12.95 -40.55
CA GLU A 83 -6.88 -11.52 -40.25
C GLU A 83 -7.66 -11.18 -38.98
N GLU A 84 -8.86 -11.73 -38.81
CA GLU A 84 -9.64 -11.58 -37.57
C GLU A 84 -8.87 -12.13 -36.37
N CYS A 85 -8.27 -13.32 -36.51
CA CYS A 85 -7.41 -13.90 -35.49
C CYS A 85 -6.18 -13.03 -35.20
N LEU A 86 -5.59 -12.43 -36.23
CA LEU A 86 -4.42 -11.57 -36.12
C LEU A 86 -4.72 -10.32 -35.28
N GLU A 87 -5.91 -9.72 -35.43
CA GLU A 87 -6.33 -8.60 -34.59
C GLU A 87 -6.49 -9.00 -33.11
N VAL A 88 -6.99 -10.20 -32.85
CA VAL A 88 -7.05 -10.75 -31.47
C VAL A 88 -5.65 -11.00 -30.92
N LEU A 89 -4.76 -11.60 -31.71
CA LEU A 89 -3.37 -11.85 -31.31
C LEU A 89 -2.60 -10.54 -31.09
N LYS A 90 -2.82 -9.53 -31.93
CA LYS A 90 -2.25 -8.19 -31.78
C LYS A 90 -2.66 -7.55 -30.47
N ARG A 91 -3.95 -7.64 -30.12
CA ARG A 91 -4.47 -7.13 -28.84
C ARG A 91 -3.82 -7.85 -27.65
N LYS A 92 -3.77 -9.19 -27.69
CA LYS A 92 -3.10 -9.98 -26.64
C LYS A 92 -1.62 -9.64 -26.53
N PHE A 93 -0.92 -9.47 -27.66
CA PHE A 93 0.47 -9.05 -27.70
C PHE A 93 0.65 -7.68 -27.03
N LEU A 94 -0.14 -6.67 -27.39
CA LEU A 94 -0.08 -5.33 -26.79
C LEU A 94 -0.38 -5.35 -25.29
N GLU A 95 -1.38 -6.12 -24.85
CA GLU A 95 -1.69 -6.30 -23.42
C GLU A 95 -0.51 -6.92 -22.65
N LYS A 96 0.22 -7.87 -23.25
CA LYS A 96 1.42 -8.47 -22.64
C LYS A 96 2.62 -7.52 -22.69
N GLU A 97 2.75 -6.72 -23.74
CA GLU A 97 3.77 -5.68 -23.87
C GLU A 97 3.62 -4.60 -22.80
N ASP A 98 2.39 -4.14 -22.53
CA ASP A 98 2.12 -3.16 -21.48
C ASP A 98 2.45 -3.72 -20.10
N LYS A 99 2.11 -5.00 -19.84
CA LYS A 99 2.52 -5.70 -18.61
C LYS A 99 4.03 -5.80 -18.49
N TYR A 100 4.74 -6.14 -19.57
CA TYR A 100 6.19 -6.16 -19.58
C TYR A 100 6.79 -4.77 -19.30
N LYS A 101 6.28 -3.70 -19.95
CA LYS A 101 6.72 -2.32 -19.70
C LYS A 101 6.48 -1.88 -18.27
N SER A 102 5.39 -2.33 -17.65
CA SER A 102 5.12 -2.04 -16.24
C SER A 102 6.17 -2.64 -15.27
N LEU A 103 6.90 -3.68 -15.67
CA LEU A 103 8.02 -4.21 -14.87
C LEU A 103 9.16 -3.21 -14.71
N ALA A 104 9.47 -2.42 -15.75
CA ALA A 104 10.49 -1.37 -15.65
C ALA A 104 10.10 -0.31 -14.60
N SER A 105 8.81 0.06 -14.54
CA SER A 105 8.31 0.97 -13.51
C SER A 105 8.39 0.37 -12.10
N LEU A 106 8.20 -0.95 -11.97
CA LEU A 106 8.38 -1.68 -10.71
C LEU A 106 9.84 -1.67 -10.25
N ASP A 107 10.79 -1.88 -11.18
CA ASP A 107 12.23 -1.81 -10.90
C ASP A 107 12.63 -0.39 -10.42
N GLU A 108 12.09 0.67 -11.04
CA GLU A 108 12.27 2.06 -10.58
C GLU A 108 11.71 2.28 -9.16
N MET A 109 10.54 1.71 -8.85
CA MET A 109 9.95 1.80 -7.52
C MET A 109 10.77 1.05 -6.46
N HIS A 110 11.35 -0.10 -6.79
CA HIS A 110 12.26 -0.84 -5.91
C HIS A 110 13.56 -0.06 -5.66
N ALA A 111 14.13 0.57 -6.69
CA ALA A 111 15.30 1.42 -6.54
C ALA A 111 15.01 2.62 -5.60
N LYS A 112 13.86 3.27 -5.79
CA LYS A 112 13.42 4.38 -4.92
C LYS A 112 13.12 3.93 -3.49
N LEU A 113 12.58 2.73 -3.31
CA LEU A 113 12.38 2.14 -2.00
C LEU A 113 13.72 1.93 -1.28
N GLN A 114 14.75 1.47 -1.99
CA GLN A 114 16.08 1.29 -1.43
C GLN A 114 16.72 2.63 -1.06
N GLU A 115 16.57 3.66 -1.89
CA GLU A 115 17.03 5.02 -1.59
C GLU A 115 16.37 5.57 -0.31
N LEU A 116 15.05 5.41 -0.17
CA LEU A 116 14.34 5.86 1.03
C LEU A 116 14.77 5.08 2.29
N LYS A 117 15.04 3.77 2.18
CA LYS A 117 15.61 2.98 3.30
C LYS A 117 16.98 3.49 3.73
N ASN A 118 17.82 3.88 2.77
CA ASN A 118 19.13 4.46 3.05
C ASN A 118 18.99 5.81 3.78
N GLN A 119 18.08 6.69 3.31
CA GLN A 119 17.77 7.95 3.98
C GLN A 119 17.18 7.73 5.38
N MET A 120 16.36 6.70 5.57
CA MET A 120 15.78 6.35 6.87
C MET A 120 16.86 5.99 7.90
N ALA A 121 17.82 5.15 7.51
CA ALA A 121 18.89 4.70 8.40
C ALA A 121 19.66 5.90 9.00
N TRP A 122 19.98 6.89 8.16
CA TRP A 122 20.69 8.09 8.59
C TRP A 122 19.80 9.15 9.26
N ALA A 123 18.50 9.20 8.96
CA ALA A 123 17.55 10.05 9.68
C ALA A 123 17.43 9.65 11.16
N LEU A 124 17.37 8.35 11.46
CA LEU A 124 17.32 7.83 12.84
C LEU A 124 18.60 8.18 13.61
N VAL A 125 19.76 8.06 12.96
CA VAL A 125 21.05 8.48 13.53
C VAL A 125 21.07 9.99 13.79
N ALA A 126 20.55 10.80 12.87
CA ALA A 126 20.50 12.25 13.04
C ALA A 126 19.58 12.68 14.20
N GLU A 127 18.43 12.01 14.38
CA GLU A 127 17.53 12.23 15.52
C GLU A 127 18.21 11.84 16.84
N MET A 128 18.88 10.68 16.90
CA MET A 128 19.64 10.26 18.09
C MET A 128 20.82 11.21 18.41
N LYS A 129 21.59 11.66 17.40
CA LYS A 129 22.64 12.69 17.57
C LYS A 129 22.08 13.97 18.19
N LYS A 130 20.85 14.36 17.78
CA LYS A 130 20.17 15.56 18.30
C LYS A 130 19.74 15.42 19.76
N GLU A 131 19.40 14.21 20.22
CA GLU A 131 19.06 13.94 21.63
C GLU A 131 20.28 13.90 22.55
N VAL A 132 21.42 13.39 22.07
CA VAL A 132 22.68 13.32 22.85
C VAL A 132 23.29 14.70 23.12
N LYS A 133 23.21 15.62 22.15
CA LYS A 133 23.80 16.97 22.25
C LYS A 133 23.37 17.77 23.51
N PRO A 134 22.07 17.95 23.82
CA PRO A 134 21.64 18.72 25.00
C PRO A 134 21.96 18.01 26.32
N LEU A 135 22.06 16.68 26.34
CA LEU A 135 22.49 15.95 27.54
C LEU A 135 23.96 16.25 27.87
N ARG A 136 24.81 16.27 26.84
CA ARG A 136 26.24 16.61 26.96
C ARG A 136 26.44 18.06 27.41
N GLU A 137 25.66 18.99 26.86
CA GLU A 137 25.67 20.40 27.28
C GLU A 137 25.18 20.60 28.72
N ARG A 138 24.19 19.82 29.18
CA ARG A 138 23.69 19.87 30.56
C ARG A 138 24.71 19.37 31.57
N ILE A 139 25.34 18.22 31.30
CA ILE A 139 26.39 17.64 32.17
C ILE A 139 27.56 18.62 32.31
N THR A 140 28.04 19.20 31.21
CA THR A 140 29.12 20.19 31.24
C THR A 140 28.73 21.48 31.99
N GLY A 141 27.44 21.84 31.98
CA GLY A 141 26.89 22.93 32.80
C GLY A 141 26.88 22.60 34.30
N GLU A 142 26.44 21.40 34.68
CA GLU A 142 26.40 20.94 36.07
C GLU A 142 27.80 20.71 36.66
N GLU A 143 28.75 20.24 35.86
CA GLU A 143 30.17 20.10 36.24
C GLU A 143 30.82 21.45 36.57
N LYS A 144 30.48 22.51 35.84
CA LYS A 144 30.91 23.88 36.18
C LYS A 144 30.27 24.36 37.48
N GLY A 145 29.06 23.88 37.79
CA GLY A 145 28.39 24.13 39.06
C GLY A 145 29.11 23.52 40.27
N THR A 146 29.82 22.40 40.08
CA THR A 146 30.58 21.70 41.14
C THR A 146 31.67 22.58 41.76
N ILE A 147 32.27 23.49 40.97
CA ILE A 147 33.30 24.44 41.42
C ILE A 147 32.81 25.30 42.60
N LYS A 148 31.53 25.69 42.61
CA LYS A 148 30.96 26.49 43.71
C LYS A 148 30.90 25.69 45.01
N TYR A 149 30.59 24.41 44.92
CA TYR A 149 30.55 23.52 46.09
C TYR A 149 31.96 23.17 46.57
N ASP A 150 32.91 22.96 45.65
CA ASP A 150 34.33 22.79 45.99
C ASP A 150 34.88 24.00 46.78
N GLN A 151 34.62 25.22 46.29
CA GLN A 151 35.05 26.44 46.97
C GLN A 151 34.44 26.60 48.37
N ARG A 152 33.15 26.29 48.54
CA ARG A 152 32.48 26.35 49.84
C ARG A 152 33.01 25.31 50.82
N VAL A 153 33.31 24.10 50.36
CA VAL A 153 33.90 23.05 51.20
C VAL A 153 35.30 23.45 51.65
N GLU A 154 36.14 23.99 50.77
CA GLU A 154 37.48 24.46 51.15
C GLU A 154 37.44 25.67 52.10
N GLU A 155 36.48 26.59 51.91
CA GLU A 155 36.25 27.72 52.83
C GLU A 155 35.94 27.24 54.26
N TRP A 156 35.04 26.27 54.42
CA TRP A 156 34.68 25.72 55.73
C TRP A 156 35.76 24.81 56.31
N LYS A 157 36.53 24.10 55.48
CA LYS A 157 37.73 23.37 55.93
C LYS A 157 38.75 24.31 56.55
N ALA A 158 39.03 25.45 55.92
CA ALA A 158 39.95 26.45 56.47
C ALA A 158 39.44 27.01 57.81
N LYS A 159 38.14 27.31 57.92
CA LYS A 159 37.51 27.77 59.18
C LYS A 159 37.57 26.74 60.30
N VAL A 160 37.42 25.44 59.99
CA VAL A 160 37.60 24.36 60.97
C VAL A 160 39.04 24.32 61.48
N VAL A 161 40.04 24.41 60.60
CA VAL A 161 41.46 24.43 61.00
C VAL A 161 41.76 25.64 61.88
N GLU A 162 41.22 26.82 61.54
CA GLU A 162 41.39 28.03 62.34
C GLU A 162 40.74 27.89 63.74
N ALA A 163 39.54 27.32 63.82
CA ALA A 163 38.85 27.07 65.08
C ALA A 163 39.57 26.01 65.95
N GLU A 164 40.09 24.94 65.34
CA GLU A 164 40.89 23.91 66.04
C GLU A 164 42.23 24.45 66.55
N GLN A 165 42.87 25.38 65.81
CA GLN A 165 44.08 26.06 66.28
C GLN A 165 43.80 26.97 67.48
N LYS A 166 42.69 27.71 67.47
CA LYS A 166 42.25 28.52 68.62
C LYS A 166 41.95 27.65 69.84
N TYR A 167 41.22 26.54 69.65
CA TYR A 167 40.96 25.56 70.71
C TYR A 167 42.26 25.01 71.30
N LYS A 168 43.23 24.64 70.44
CA LYS A 168 44.52 24.10 70.87
C LYS A 168 45.34 25.13 71.66
N GLN A 169 45.36 26.40 71.24
CA GLN A 169 46.04 27.46 72.00
C GLN A 169 45.45 27.66 73.40
N ILE A 170 44.12 27.61 73.53
CA ILE A 170 43.44 27.73 74.83
C ILE A 170 43.67 26.46 75.68
N HIS A 171 43.73 25.28 75.05
CA HIS A 171 44.02 24.01 75.72
C HIS A 171 45.46 23.95 76.26
N ASP A 172 46.45 24.32 75.45
CA ASP A 172 47.87 24.36 75.83
C ASP A 172 48.13 25.34 77.00
N GLN A 173 47.36 26.45 77.06
CA GLN A 173 47.37 27.38 78.20
C GLN A 173 46.83 26.74 79.50
N LEU A 174 45.81 25.87 79.40
CA LEU A 174 45.26 25.14 80.54
C LEU A 174 46.22 24.05 81.05
N GLU A 175 46.90 23.37 80.13
CA GLU A 175 47.90 22.33 80.43
C GLU A 175 49.15 22.93 81.11
N SER A 176 49.60 24.11 80.66
CA SER A 176 50.66 24.90 81.31
C SER A 176 50.34 25.27 82.78
N ILE A 177 49.08 25.55 83.10
CA ILE A 177 48.63 25.84 84.47
C ILE A 177 48.59 24.55 85.30
N SER A 178 48.22 23.42 84.69
CA SER A 178 48.20 22.09 85.33
C SER A 178 49.61 21.57 85.65
N GLU A 179 50.60 21.77 84.78
CA GLU A 179 52.00 21.40 85.03
C GLU A 179 52.63 22.19 86.19
N ARG A 180 52.24 23.46 86.39
CA ARG A 180 52.65 24.27 87.56
C ARG A 180 52.12 23.71 88.89
N VAL A 181 50.99 22.99 88.88
CA VAL A 181 50.43 22.31 90.06
C VAL A 181 51.18 21.01 90.37
N GLN A 182 51.64 20.26 89.35
CA GLN A 182 52.43 19.04 89.53
C GLN A 182 53.86 19.30 90.07
N GLN A 183 54.47 20.44 89.76
CA GLN A 183 55.82 20.78 90.21
C GLN A 183 55.94 21.11 91.72
N LEU A 184 54.84 21.39 92.42
CA LEU A 184 54.81 21.70 93.86
C LEU A 184 54.55 20.49 94.78
N GLN A 185 54.32 19.31 94.20
CA GLN A 185 54.01 18.07 94.93
C GLN A 185 55.22 17.35 95.60
N PRO A 186 56.49 17.49 95.15
CA PRO A 186 57.63 16.80 95.77
C PRO A 186 58.10 17.35 97.12
N GLN A 187 57.78 18.60 97.49
CA GLN A 187 58.27 19.21 98.75
C GLN A 187 57.52 18.75 100.03
N CYS A 188 56.38 18.05 99.90
CA CYS A 188 55.60 17.52 101.03
C CYS A 188 56.00 16.10 101.46
N ILE A 189 56.83 15.40 100.70
CA ILE A 189 57.20 13.98 100.96
C ILE A 189 58.48 13.88 101.81
N GLU A 190 59.36 14.88 101.78
CA GLU A 190 60.65 14.90 102.47
C GLU A 190 60.55 15.22 103.98
N LEU A 191 59.44 15.84 104.42
CA LEU A 191 59.16 16.13 105.84
C LEU A 191 58.46 14.98 106.60
N LYS A 192 58.03 13.90 105.93
CA LYS A 192 57.41 12.71 106.56
C LYS A 192 58.42 11.63 106.98
N SER A 193 59.63 11.62 106.40
CA SER A 193 60.65 10.61 106.71
C SER A 193 61.39 10.85 108.04
N GLN A 194 61.38 12.09 108.56
CA GLN A 194 62.02 12.47 109.82
C GLN A 194 61.13 12.25 111.07
N ALA A 195 59.87 11.86 110.90
CA ALA A 195 58.93 11.59 112.00
C ALA A 195 58.87 10.10 112.43
N GLN A 196 59.50 9.19 111.70
CA GLN A 196 59.42 7.73 111.94
C GLN A 196 60.55 7.16 112.83
N GLU A 197 61.57 7.94 113.19
CA GLU A 197 62.67 7.49 114.07
C GLU A 197 62.40 7.71 115.57
N CYS A 198 61.43 8.54 115.96
CA CYS A 198 61.09 8.77 117.39
C CYS A 198 59.99 7.82 117.96
N SER A 199 59.30 7.02 117.14
CA SER A 199 58.27 6.10 117.66
C SER A 199 58.84 4.77 118.20
N LYS A 200 60.14 4.50 117.98
CA LYS A 200 60.81 3.25 118.40
C LYS A 200 61.09 3.15 119.92
N ALA A 201 60.77 4.19 120.70
CA ALA A 201 60.92 4.19 122.17
C ALA A 201 59.60 3.96 122.96
N TYR A 202 58.43 3.78 122.31
CA TYR A 202 57.14 3.52 123.01
C TYR A 202 56.81 2.03 123.18
N LYS A 203 57.76 1.13 122.90
CA LYS A 203 57.61 -0.33 123.01
C LYS A 203 57.41 -0.88 124.45
N ALA A 204 56.94 -0.11 125.42
CA ALA A 204 56.97 -0.50 126.83
C ALA A 204 55.61 -0.63 127.54
N ALA A 205 54.47 -0.25 126.94
CA ALA A 205 53.19 -0.17 127.67
C ALA A 205 52.03 -1.06 127.18
N GLU A 206 52.06 -1.69 126.01
CA GLU A 206 50.89 -2.39 125.47
C GLU A 206 50.87 -3.92 125.71
N THR A 207 51.88 -4.45 126.39
CA THR A 207 51.91 -5.82 126.97
C THR A 207 50.86 -6.03 128.08
N SER A 208 50.05 -5.02 128.40
CA SER A 208 49.01 -5.01 129.42
C SER A 208 47.58 -5.29 128.89
N VAL A 209 47.33 -5.21 127.58
CA VAL A 209 45.96 -5.37 127.01
C VAL A 209 45.67 -6.80 126.53
N HIS A 210 46.68 -7.68 126.53
CA HIS A 210 46.52 -9.13 126.29
C HIS A 210 45.63 -9.83 127.34
N ARG A 211 45.20 -9.11 128.40
CA ARG A 211 44.34 -9.59 129.48
C ARG A 211 42.82 -9.43 129.25
N ILE A 212 42.37 -8.70 128.23
CA ILE A 212 40.93 -8.35 128.07
C ILE A 212 40.23 -9.08 126.90
N LYS A 213 40.97 -9.69 125.96
CA LYS A 213 40.36 -10.50 124.87
C LYS A 213 39.96 -11.93 125.30
N THR A 214 40.31 -12.35 126.51
CA THR A 214 39.95 -13.65 127.10
C THR A 214 38.48 -13.72 127.57
N ASN A 215 37.79 -12.58 127.67
CA ASN A 215 36.40 -12.50 128.15
C ASN A 215 35.34 -12.60 127.04
N LEU A 216 35.72 -12.84 125.78
CA LEU A 216 34.78 -13.02 124.65
C LEU A 216 34.47 -14.50 124.36
N ARG A 217 34.93 -15.41 125.24
CA ARG A 217 34.94 -16.87 125.02
C ARG A 217 33.94 -17.67 125.88
N ASP A 218 33.20 -17.02 126.79
CA ASP A 218 32.41 -17.71 127.83
C ASP A 218 30.88 -17.46 127.79
N LEU A 219 30.30 -16.89 126.71
CA LEU A 219 28.83 -16.66 126.62
C LEU A 219 28.08 -17.28 125.41
N GLU A 220 28.73 -18.00 124.49
CA GLU A 220 28.04 -18.70 123.38
C GLU A 220 28.06 -20.24 123.47
N LYS A 221 28.63 -20.79 124.54
CA LYS A 221 28.58 -22.23 124.86
C LYS A 221 27.23 -22.72 125.42
N ASP A 222 26.25 -21.85 125.66
CA ASP A 222 24.94 -22.24 126.23
C ASP A 222 23.85 -22.63 125.21
N LYS A 223 24.19 -23.01 123.98
CA LYS A 223 23.22 -23.71 123.09
C LYS A 223 23.78 -24.90 122.32
N GLU A 224 24.73 -25.59 122.93
CA GLU A 224 24.73 -27.05 122.92
C GLU A 224 23.42 -27.56 123.54
N GLN A 225 22.33 -27.67 122.77
CA GLN A 225 21.21 -28.56 123.16
C GLN A 225 20.24 -28.95 122.03
N LEU A 226 20.39 -28.43 120.80
CA LEU A 226 19.65 -28.93 119.63
C LEU A 226 20.44 -29.90 118.73
N THR A 227 21.64 -30.28 119.15
CA THR A 227 22.40 -31.43 118.65
C THR A 227 21.84 -32.75 119.18
N LYS A 228 20.54 -33.06 118.99
CA LYS A 228 20.05 -34.39 119.43
C LYS A 228 18.78 -34.96 118.77
N ARG A 229 18.15 -34.28 117.80
CA ARG A 229 16.83 -34.77 117.32
C ARG A 229 16.73 -35.39 115.94
N ILE A 230 17.70 -35.29 115.03
CA ILE A 230 17.61 -36.04 113.75
C ILE A 230 18.94 -36.72 113.41
N SER A 231 19.35 -37.53 114.36
CA SER A 231 20.23 -38.68 114.21
C SER A 231 19.45 -39.93 113.77
N GLU A 232 18.40 -39.80 112.95
CA GLU A 232 17.46 -40.92 112.71
C GLU A 232 17.25 -41.35 111.25
N LEU A 233 17.96 -40.77 110.27
CA LEU A 233 17.96 -41.35 108.91
C LEU A 233 19.36 -41.74 108.44
N LYS A 234 20.05 -42.46 109.34
CA LYS A 234 20.99 -43.52 108.97
C LYS A 234 20.22 -44.68 108.32
N HIS A 235 20.07 -44.69 106.99
CA HIS A 235 19.96 -45.89 106.15
C HIS A 235 19.64 -45.41 104.72
N SER A 236 20.34 -45.75 103.64
CA SER A 236 21.37 -46.75 103.45
C SER A 236 22.06 -46.44 102.12
N ILE A 237 23.35 -46.72 102.06
CA ILE A 237 24.13 -46.78 100.82
C ILE A 237 23.60 -47.97 100.00
N SER A 238 23.26 -47.77 98.71
CA SER A 238 23.79 -48.56 97.57
C SER A 238 22.91 -48.50 96.30
N GLN A 239 23.58 -48.10 95.22
CA GLN A 239 23.47 -48.59 93.84
C GLN A 239 22.23 -48.26 92.96
N SER A 240 22.57 -47.56 91.86
CA SER A 240 22.30 -47.93 90.46
C SER A 240 21.04 -47.40 89.74
N ARG A 241 21.34 -46.54 88.75
CA ARG A 241 20.74 -46.40 87.40
C ARG A 241 19.31 -45.86 87.28
N ALA A 242 19.21 -44.62 86.79
CA ALA A 242 18.72 -44.31 85.43
C ALA A 242 18.84 -42.80 85.17
N ALA A 243 19.93 -42.37 84.55
CA ALA A 243 20.21 -40.97 84.21
C ALA A 243 20.06 -40.69 82.70
N ASP A 244 19.06 -41.28 82.02
CA ASP A 244 18.96 -41.15 80.55
C ASP A 244 17.51 -41.02 80.00
N THR A 245 16.54 -40.61 80.84
CA THR A 245 15.15 -40.37 80.38
C THR A 245 14.62 -38.96 80.69
N GLN A 246 15.17 -38.23 81.66
CA GLN A 246 14.72 -36.86 81.99
C GLN A 246 15.21 -35.81 80.97
N GLU A 247 16.48 -35.91 80.56
CA GLU A 247 17.13 -34.91 79.70
C GLU A 247 16.57 -34.90 78.26
N ARG A 248 16.15 -36.07 77.75
CA ARG A 248 15.50 -36.20 76.44
C ARG A 248 14.08 -35.62 76.42
N VAL A 249 13.32 -35.76 77.50
CA VAL A 249 11.96 -35.22 77.61
C VAL A 249 11.98 -33.69 77.74
N GLU A 250 12.90 -33.13 78.52
CA GLU A 250 13.07 -31.68 78.63
C GLU A 250 13.58 -31.02 77.35
N ARG A 251 14.36 -31.74 76.51
CA ARG A 251 14.82 -31.23 75.22
C ARG A 251 13.69 -31.21 74.18
N ILE A 252 12.82 -32.22 74.17
CA ILE A 252 11.65 -32.27 73.28
C ILE A 252 10.64 -31.17 73.65
N SER A 253 10.39 -30.96 74.95
CA SER A 253 9.50 -29.89 75.43
C SER A 253 10.01 -28.49 75.06
N ARG A 254 11.31 -28.24 75.18
CA ARG A 254 11.93 -26.96 74.75
C ARG A 254 11.80 -26.72 73.25
N LEU A 255 12.07 -27.74 72.43
CA LEU A 255 11.94 -27.64 70.97
C LEU A 255 10.47 -27.45 70.52
N GLN A 256 9.50 -28.03 71.24
CA GLN A 256 8.08 -27.80 70.96
C GLN A 256 7.65 -26.36 71.31
N ALA A 257 8.13 -25.80 72.42
CA ALA A 257 7.86 -24.41 72.79
C ALA A 257 8.49 -23.41 71.81
N GLU A 258 9.70 -23.69 71.30
CA GLU A 258 10.33 -22.88 70.24
C GLU A 258 9.53 -22.96 68.93
N LEU A 259 9.02 -24.15 68.56
CA LEU A 259 8.20 -24.33 67.35
C LEU A 259 6.87 -23.58 67.42
N GLU A 260 6.22 -23.55 68.59
CA GLU A 260 5.00 -22.77 68.82
C GLU A 260 5.27 -21.26 68.78
N ALA A 261 6.39 -20.79 69.35
CA ALA A 261 6.81 -19.40 69.29
C ALA A 261 7.09 -18.95 67.84
N LEU A 262 7.79 -19.78 67.06
CA LEU A 262 8.04 -19.53 65.63
C LEU A 262 6.72 -19.52 64.82
N ASN A 263 5.79 -20.43 65.09
CA ASN A 263 4.48 -20.43 64.42
C ASN A 263 3.65 -19.17 64.75
N HIS A 264 3.75 -18.65 65.97
CA HIS A 264 3.13 -17.36 66.32
C HIS A 264 3.80 -16.18 65.62
N GLN A 265 5.12 -16.20 65.46
CA GLN A 265 5.82 -15.21 64.62
C GLN A 265 5.40 -15.28 63.16
N ASP A 266 5.33 -16.48 62.56
CA ASP A 266 4.88 -16.67 61.18
C ASP A 266 3.43 -16.21 60.97
N SER A 267 2.54 -16.48 61.93
CA SER A 267 1.16 -15.99 61.88
C SER A 267 1.08 -14.46 61.93
N THR A 268 1.90 -13.83 62.78
CA THR A 268 1.96 -12.37 62.91
C THR A 268 2.54 -11.72 61.66
N LEU A 269 3.61 -12.31 61.10
CA LEU A 269 4.20 -11.89 59.82
C LEU A 269 3.20 -12.02 58.67
N ASN A 270 2.44 -13.11 58.60
CA ASN A 270 1.42 -13.29 57.57
C ASN A 270 0.29 -12.26 57.68
N GLN A 271 -0.16 -11.90 58.90
CA GLN A 271 -1.11 -10.80 59.09
C GLN A 271 -0.56 -9.45 58.65
N GLN A 272 0.72 -9.16 58.93
CA GLN A 272 1.38 -7.93 58.47
C GLN A 272 1.50 -7.91 56.94
N ILE A 273 1.87 -9.04 56.31
CA ILE A 273 1.92 -9.17 54.85
C ILE A 273 0.55 -8.88 54.22
N ASP A 274 -0.53 -9.43 54.78
CA ASP A 274 -1.88 -9.22 54.25
C ASP A 274 -2.33 -7.75 54.38
N GLN A 275 -1.98 -7.08 55.50
CA GLN A 275 -2.21 -5.65 55.67
C GLN A 275 -1.42 -4.81 54.65
N PHE A 276 -0.15 -5.13 54.39
CA PHE A 276 0.64 -4.45 53.37
C PHE A 276 0.07 -4.69 51.96
N GLN A 277 -0.39 -5.89 51.65
CA GLN A 277 -1.03 -6.20 50.37
C GLN A 277 -2.30 -5.38 50.14
N GLN A 278 -3.13 -5.19 51.17
CA GLN A 278 -4.33 -4.35 51.10
C GLN A 278 -3.99 -2.86 50.87
N VAL A 279 -2.94 -2.33 51.51
CA VAL A 279 -2.48 -0.95 51.30
C VAL A 279 -1.94 -0.76 49.87
N VAL A 280 -1.17 -1.72 49.36
CA VAL A 280 -0.66 -1.70 47.98
C VAL A 280 -1.81 -1.75 46.96
N ALA A 281 -2.84 -2.56 47.22
CA ALA A 281 -4.02 -2.64 46.35
C ALA A 281 -4.77 -1.31 46.26
N ARG A 282 -5.04 -0.65 47.40
CA ARG A 282 -5.70 0.67 47.43
C ARG A 282 -4.90 1.74 46.68
N ARG A 283 -3.57 1.77 46.86
CA ARG A 283 -2.70 2.71 46.15
C ARG A 283 -2.69 2.49 44.63
N ARG A 284 -2.72 1.22 44.19
CA ARG A 284 -2.82 0.90 42.76
C ARG A 284 -4.12 1.42 42.15
N GLU A 285 -5.25 1.30 42.86
CA GLU A 285 -6.53 1.85 42.39
C GLU A 285 -6.53 3.38 42.30
N GLU A 286 -5.93 4.06 43.27
CA GLU A 286 -5.82 5.52 43.24
C GLU A 286 -4.90 6.02 42.12
N LEU A 287 -3.76 5.36 41.89
CA LEU A 287 -2.88 5.64 40.75
C LEU A 287 -3.62 5.44 39.42
N ALA A 288 -4.41 4.38 39.29
CA ALA A 288 -5.22 4.12 38.09
C ALA A 288 -6.33 5.16 37.88
N ARG A 289 -6.93 5.69 38.95
CA ARG A 289 -7.89 6.81 38.88
C ARG A 289 -7.19 8.08 38.38
N ILE A 290 -6.05 8.44 38.97
CA ILE A 290 -5.30 9.66 38.61
C ILE A 290 -4.78 9.60 37.16
N GLU A 291 -4.32 8.44 36.70
CA GLU A 291 -3.84 8.30 35.31
C GLU A 291 -4.99 8.45 34.29
N ARG A 292 -6.20 7.96 34.59
CA ARG A 292 -7.38 8.19 33.74
C ARG A 292 -7.75 9.68 33.66
N GLU A 293 -7.78 10.37 34.79
CA GLU A 293 -8.10 11.80 34.86
C GLU A 293 -7.03 12.65 34.13
N LYS A 294 -5.75 12.25 34.21
CA LYS A 294 -4.65 12.86 33.46
C LYS A 294 -4.81 12.67 31.94
N GLN A 295 -5.22 11.48 31.50
CA GLN A 295 -5.47 11.23 30.07
C GLN A 295 -6.63 12.09 29.54
N GLU A 296 -7.69 12.28 30.32
CA GLU A 296 -8.83 13.13 29.95
C GLU A 296 -8.43 14.61 29.86
N LEU A 297 -7.71 15.13 30.86
CA LEU A 297 -7.19 16.50 30.85
C LEU A 297 -6.23 16.76 29.68
N SER A 298 -5.36 15.79 29.37
CA SER A 298 -4.43 15.88 28.23
C SER A 298 -5.15 15.93 26.88
N ARG A 299 -6.23 15.16 26.70
CA ARG A 299 -7.08 15.24 25.51
C ARG A 299 -7.78 16.59 25.37
N SER A 300 -8.31 17.15 26.46
CA SER A 300 -8.92 18.49 26.47
C SER A 300 -7.92 19.57 26.02
N MET A 301 -6.73 19.57 26.63
CA MET A 301 -5.66 20.50 26.27
C MET A 301 -5.25 20.37 24.79
N GLU A 302 -5.21 19.15 24.24
CA GLU A 302 -4.85 18.95 22.84
C GLU A 302 -5.89 19.57 21.89
N VAL A 303 -7.19 19.42 22.19
CA VAL A 303 -8.28 20.03 21.42
C VAL A 303 -8.17 21.56 21.46
N LYS A 304 -8.00 22.14 22.64
CA LYS A 304 -7.86 23.61 22.81
C LYS A 304 -6.60 24.15 22.16
N ARG A 305 -5.47 23.44 22.21
CA ARG A 305 -4.22 23.80 21.49
C ARG A 305 -4.42 23.82 19.98
N ARG A 306 -5.15 22.85 19.43
CA ARG A 306 -5.46 22.82 17.99
C ARG A 306 -6.37 23.99 17.59
N ALA A 307 -7.39 24.29 18.40
CA ALA A 307 -8.27 25.44 18.19
C ALA A 307 -7.49 26.77 18.23
N LEU A 308 -6.61 26.94 19.23
CA LEU A 308 -5.72 28.10 19.35
C LEU A 308 -4.85 28.26 18.10
N LYS A 309 -4.21 27.19 17.63
CA LYS A 309 -3.34 27.22 16.47
C LYS A 309 -4.10 27.60 15.18
N SER A 310 -5.31 27.08 15.00
CA SER A 310 -6.17 27.46 13.86
C SER A 310 -6.57 28.94 13.95
N MET A 311 -6.92 29.43 15.16
CA MET A 311 -7.29 30.83 15.37
C MET A 311 -6.09 31.78 15.17
N GLN A 312 -4.90 31.42 15.65
CA GLN A 312 -3.65 32.15 15.39
C GLN A 312 -3.31 32.20 13.89
N ALA A 313 -3.54 31.11 13.15
CA ALA A 313 -3.37 31.10 11.70
C ALA A 313 -4.37 32.01 10.96
N SER A 314 -5.53 32.30 11.57
CA SER A 314 -6.53 33.22 11.01
C SER A 314 -6.17 34.71 11.17
N ARG A 315 -5.10 35.02 11.94
CA ARG A 315 -4.58 36.38 12.14
C ARG A 315 -4.06 37.01 10.84
N THR A 316 -3.48 36.20 9.97
CA THR A 316 -2.90 36.64 8.69
C THR A 316 -3.86 36.51 7.53
N ASP A 317 -4.82 35.59 7.61
CA ASP A 317 -5.74 35.27 6.51
C ASP A 317 -7.15 34.95 7.03
N ARG A 318 -8.08 35.90 6.83
CA ARG A 318 -9.47 35.82 7.31
C ARG A 318 -10.22 34.62 6.73
N ILE A 319 -9.86 34.13 5.54
CA ILE A 319 -10.56 33.00 4.92
C ILE A 319 -10.34 31.68 5.67
N ARG A 320 -9.23 31.56 6.42
CA ARG A 320 -8.92 30.35 7.22
C ARG A 320 -9.93 30.09 8.34
N ARG A 321 -10.71 31.10 8.74
CA ARG A 321 -11.81 30.92 9.70
C ARG A 321 -12.90 29.97 9.20
N PHE A 322 -13.05 29.88 7.88
CA PHE A 322 -13.97 28.94 7.24
C PHE A 322 -13.34 27.55 7.03
N GLY A 323 -12.17 27.30 7.64
CA GLY A 323 -11.46 26.03 7.66
C GLY A 323 -10.02 26.15 7.13
N ASP A 324 -9.11 25.37 7.70
CA ASP A 324 -7.68 25.38 7.35
C ASP A 324 -7.40 25.11 5.86
N GLN A 325 -8.25 24.31 5.20
CA GLN A 325 -8.15 23.97 3.77
C GLN A 325 -8.91 24.93 2.84
N MET A 326 -9.68 25.88 3.38
CA MET A 326 -10.50 26.79 2.58
C MET A 326 -9.69 27.66 1.60
N PRO A 327 -8.52 28.25 1.97
CA PRO A 327 -7.70 29.00 1.02
C PRO A 327 -7.26 28.14 -0.17
N ASN A 328 -6.90 26.88 0.10
CA ASN A 328 -6.49 25.94 -0.94
C ASN A 328 -7.66 25.57 -1.87
N LEU A 329 -8.86 25.41 -1.31
CA LEU A 329 -10.07 25.15 -2.11
C LEU A 329 -10.40 26.34 -3.01
N LEU A 330 -10.35 27.58 -2.50
CA LEU A 330 -10.61 28.77 -3.32
C LEU A 330 -9.57 28.91 -4.44
N ALA A 331 -8.29 28.70 -4.16
CA ALA A 331 -7.24 28.71 -5.18
C ALA A 331 -7.49 27.64 -6.26
N ALA A 332 -7.94 26.44 -5.88
CA ALA A 332 -8.30 25.38 -6.82
C ALA A 332 -9.54 25.73 -7.66
N ILE A 333 -10.52 26.42 -7.08
CA ILE A 333 -11.71 26.92 -7.80
C ILE A 333 -11.30 27.98 -8.82
N ASP A 334 -10.45 28.93 -8.44
CA ASP A 334 -9.93 29.97 -9.32
C ASP A 334 -9.13 29.38 -10.49
N GLU A 335 -8.28 28.39 -10.22
CA GLU A 335 -7.51 27.68 -11.24
C GLU A 335 -8.42 26.90 -12.20
N ALA A 336 -9.42 26.19 -11.69
CA ALA A 336 -10.37 25.42 -12.50
C ALA A 336 -11.25 26.34 -13.36
N TYR A 337 -11.68 27.49 -12.83
CA TYR A 337 -12.42 28.50 -13.59
C TYR A 337 -11.54 29.12 -14.70
N GLY A 338 -10.28 29.45 -14.41
CA GLY A 338 -9.32 29.93 -15.41
C GLY A 338 -9.03 28.92 -16.52
N ARG A 339 -9.19 27.62 -16.26
CA ARG A 339 -9.09 26.53 -17.26
C ARG A 339 -10.39 26.25 -18.01
N GLY A 340 -11.46 27.02 -17.76
CA GLY A 340 -12.76 26.83 -18.40
C GLY A 340 -13.52 25.58 -17.95
N GLN A 341 -13.20 25.01 -16.77
CA GLN A 341 -13.89 23.83 -16.23
C GLN A 341 -15.22 24.16 -15.56
N PHE A 342 -15.46 25.44 -15.27
CA PHE A 342 -16.70 25.97 -14.73
C PHE A 342 -17.34 26.89 -15.77
N LYS A 343 -18.66 26.79 -15.95
CA LYS A 343 -19.44 27.69 -16.81
C LYS A 343 -19.63 29.05 -16.14
N LYS A 344 -20.08 29.04 -14.88
CA LYS A 344 -20.05 30.20 -14.00
C LYS A 344 -19.24 29.86 -12.75
N LYS A 345 -18.47 30.82 -12.26
CA LYS A 345 -17.61 30.63 -11.10
C LYS A 345 -18.49 30.40 -9.85
N PRO A 346 -18.31 29.31 -9.09
CA PRO A 346 -19.02 29.13 -7.82
C PRO A 346 -18.73 30.27 -6.83
N VAL A 347 -19.74 30.72 -6.11
CA VAL A 347 -19.65 31.83 -5.15
C VAL A 347 -19.69 31.28 -3.72
N GLY A 348 -18.63 31.48 -2.95
CA GLY A 348 -18.58 31.08 -1.54
C GLY A 348 -17.17 31.13 -0.95
N PRO A 349 -17.02 30.76 0.34
CA PRO A 349 -18.08 30.41 1.27
C PRO A 349 -18.99 31.63 1.57
N LEU A 350 -20.32 31.44 1.67
CA LEU A 350 -21.27 32.56 1.75
C LEU A 350 -20.97 33.53 2.90
N GLY A 351 -20.52 33.01 4.04
CA GLY A 351 -20.16 33.82 5.20
C GLY A 351 -18.96 34.75 4.98
N TYR A 352 -18.10 34.47 4.00
CA TYR A 352 -17.00 35.35 3.60
C TYR A 352 -17.48 36.50 2.69
N CYS A 353 -18.58 36.28 1.95
CA CYS A 353 -19.18 37.24 1.03
C CYS A 353 -20.12 38.25 1.71
N ILE A 354 -20.36 38.12 3.01
CA ILE A 354 -21.24 39.00 3.79
C ILE A 354 -20.45 39.79 4.85
N ARG A 355 -20.95 40.99 5.16
CA ARG A 355 -20.44 41.82 6.26
C ARG A 355 -21.61 42.23 7.14
N LEU A 356 -21.31 42.51 8.41
CA LEU A 356 -22.30 42.88 9.40
C LEU A 356 -22.17 44.37 9.72
N ASN A 357 -23.30 45.08 9.70
CA ASN A 357 -23.36 46.50 10.03
C ASN A 357 -23.13 46.75 11.52
N ASP A 358 -23.73 45.92 12.38
CA ASP A 358 -23.60 45.98 13.84
C ASP A 358 -22.87 44.72 14.37
N PRO A 359 -21.59 44.84 14.81
CA PRO A 359 -20.82 43.72 15.33
C PRO A 359 -21.45 42.97 16.50
N GLU A 360 -22.31 43.62 17.30
CA GLU A 360 -22.96 42.99 18.45
C GLU A 360 -23.96 41.90 18.04
N LEU A 361 -24.44 41.95 16.79
CA LEU A 361 -25.39 40.97 16.25
C LEU A 361 -24.69 39.74 15.64
N ALA A 362 -23.35 39.63 15.75
CA ALA A 362 -22.59 38.57 15.10
C ALA A 362 -23.01 37.17 15.57
N VAL A 363 -23.23 36.99 16.87
CA VAL A 363 -23.67 35.71 17.45
C VAL A 363 -25.06 35.36 16.92
N ALA A 364 -25.99 36.32 16.96
CA ALA A 364 -27.34 36.16 16.44
C ALA A 364 -27.37 35.72 14.97
N VAL A 365 -26.54 36.34 14.13
CA VAL A 365 -26.46 36.03 12.70
C VAL A 365 -25.78 34.68 12.44
N GLU A 366 -24.70 34.34 13.16
CA GLU A 366 -24.07 33.01 13.05
C GLU A 366 -25.01 31.89 13.51
N SER A 367 -25.74 32.10 14.61
CA SER A 367 -26.77 31.17 15.10
C SER A 367 -27.94 31.03 14.13
N CYS A 368 -28.27 32.09 13.37
CA CYS A 368 -29.28 32.04 12.32
C CYS A 368 -28.80 31.26 11.08
N LEU A 369 -27.62 31.58 10.56
CA LEU A 369 -27.13 31.03 9.28
C LEU A 369 -26.47 29.64 9.42
N LYS A 370 -25.90 29.33 10.58
CA LYS A 370 -25.28 28.02 10.90
C LYS A 370 -24.39 27.52 9.76
N GLY A 371 -24.66 26.31 9.25
CA GLY A 371 -23.88 25.68 8.18
C GLY A 371 -23.91 26.42 6.84
N LEU A 372 -24.89 27.31 6.60
CA LEU A 372 -24.93 28.12 5.38
C LEU A 372 -23.74 29.08 5.30
N MET A 373 -23.15 29.46 6.43
CA MET A 373 -21.93 30.29 6.47
C MET A 373 -20.77 29.66 5.70
N MET A 374 -20.71 28.34 5.63
CA MET A 374 -19.67 27.60 4.90
C MET A 374 -20.10 27.24 3.47
N ALA A 375 -21.36 27.43 3.10
CA ALA A 375 -21.91 26.91 1.85
C ALA A 375 -21.35 27.65 0.62
N PHE A 376 -21.44 26.99 -0.53
CA PHE A 376 -21.11 27.54 -1.85
C PHE A 376 -22.34 27.53 -2.74
N CYS A 377 -22.52 28.58 -3.53
CA CYS A 377 -23.57 28.67 -4.54
C CYS A 377 -23.00 28.36 -5.92
N CYS A 378 -23.65 27.46 -6.66
CA CYS A 378 -23.34 27.11 -8.04
C CYS A 378 -24.53 27.46 -8.93
N ASP A 379 -24.26 27.98 -10.12
CA ASP A 379 -25.29 28.38 -11.09
C ASP A 379 -26.05 27.19 -11.68
N ASN A 380 -25.39 26.04 -11.81
CA ASN A 380 -25.93 24.87 -12.50
C ASN A 380 -25.34 23.55 -11.97
N TYR A 381 -26.00 22.45 -12.28
CA TYR A 381 -25.58 21.09 -11.86
C TYR A 381 -24.25 20.62 -12.46
N HIS A 382 -23.79 21.22 -13.56
CA HIS A 382 -22.46 20.90 -14.10
C HIS A 382 -21.36 21.46 -13.20
N ASP A 383 -21.48 22.74 -12.84
CA ASP A 383 -20.56 23.42 -11.93
C ASP A 383 -20.61 22.80 -10.53
N GLU A 384 -21.77 22.36 -10.06
CA GLU A 384 -21.90 21.57 -8.83
C GLU A 384 -21.00 20.32 -8.85
N ARG A 385 -21.05 19.51 -9.92
CA ARG A 385 -20.24 18.29 -10.03
C ARG A 385 -18.75 18.60 -10.06
N THR A 386 -18.35 19.64 -10.77
CA THR A 386 -16.95 20.09 -10.83
C THR A 386 -16.47 20.52 -9.44
N LEU A 387 -17.26 21.33 -8.73
CA LEU A 387 -16.94 21.78 -7.38
C LEU A 387 -16.90 20.61 -6.39
N GLN A 388 -17.84 19.67 -6.48
CA GLN A 388 -17.85 18.46 -5.66
C GLN A 388 -16.57 17.64 -5.89
N GLY A 389 -16.13 17.51 -7.14
CA GLY A 389 -14.87 16.85 -7.50
C GLY A 389 -13.63 17.52 -6.86
N LEU A 390 -13.59 18.86 -6.86
CA LEU A 390 -12.53 19.61 -6.19
C LEU A 390 -12.60 19.46 -4.66
N MET A 391 -13.77 19.63 -4.05
CA MET A 391 -13.96 19.48 -2.60
C MET A 391 -13.55 18.09 -2.11
N SER A 392 -13.81 17.04 -2.90
CA SER A 392 -13.45 15.66 -2.55
C SER A 392 -11.94 15.45 -2.44
N ARG A 393 -11.12 16.26 -3.13
CA ARG A 393 -9.65 16.18 -3.04
C ARG A 393 -9.10 16.83 -1.77
N HIS A 394 -9.78 17.87 -1.26
CA HIS A 394 -9.33 18.66 -0.11
C HIS A 394 -9.94 18.20 1.22
N TYR A 395 -11.14 17.59 1.21
CA TYR A 395 -11.90 17.22 2.40
C TYR A 395 -12.02 15.69 2.60
N ASN A 396 -10.89 14.97 2.51
CA ASN A 396 -10.86 13.53 2.83
C ASN A 396 -11.13 13.32 4.33
N ASN A 397 -12.24 12.65 4.67
CA ASN A 397 -12.70 12.37 6.05
C ASN A 397 -13.10 13.62 6.89
N LEU A 398 -13.20 14.80 6.29
CA LEU A 398 -13.68 16.02 6.94
C LEU A 398 -15.10 16.37 6.48
N LYS A 399 -15.89 17.06 7.32
CA LYS A 399 -17.24 17.51 6.94
C LYS A 399 -17.15 18.54 5.82
N ARG A 400 -17.57 18.15 4.61
CA ARG A 400 -17.53 19.01 3.42
C ARG A 400 -18.53 20.18 3.53
N PRO A 401 -18.21 21.36 2.97
CA PRO A 401 -19.17 22.45 2.85
C PRO A 401 -20.37 22.08 1.97
N GLN A 402 -21.53 22.68 2.24
CA GLN A 402 -22.75 22.47 1.45
C GLN A 402 -22.63 23.18 0.09
N ILE A 403 -23.11 22.54 -0.99
CA ILE A 403 -23.25 23.18 -2.30
C ILE A 403 -24.75 23.42 -2.55
N ILE A 404 -25.09 24.64 -2.93
CA ILE A 404 -26.45 25.09 -3.23
C ILE A 404 -26.49 25.43 -4.71
N VAL A 405 -27.36 24.76 -5.47
CA VAL A 405 -27.52 25.01 -6.90
C VAL A 405 -28.69 25.95 -7.11
N SER A 406 -28.43 27.17 -7.58
CA SER A 406 -29.44 28.18 -7.91
C SER A 406 -28.94 29.04 -9.06
N GLU A 407 -29.82 29.35 -10.01
CA GLU A 407 -29.46 30.14 -11.19
C GLU A 407 -29.04 31.56 -10.79
N PHE A 408 -27.88 32.00 -11.28
CA PHE A 408 -27.34 33.31 -10.90
C PHE A 408 -28.13 34.43 -11.57
N SER A 409 -28.70 35.29 -10.73
CA SER A 409 -29.34 36.55 -11.13
C SER A 409 -28.46 37.74 -10.78
N ASN A 410 -28.42 38.73 -11.68
CA ASN A 410 -27.70 39.99 -11.46
C ASN A 410 -28.51 41.02 -10.65
N ALA A 411 -29.76 40.70 -10.30
CA ALA A 411 -30.63 41.56 -9.49
C ALA A 411 -31.09 40.84 -8.23
N MET A 412 -31.17 41.57 -7.12
CA MET A 412 -31.73 41.08 -5.87
C MET A 412 -33.25 40.90 -6.03
N TYR A 413 -33.82 39.88 -5.40
CA TYR A 413 -35.26 39.65 -5.43
C TYR A 413 -36.04 40.83 -4.82
N ASN A 414 -37.19 41.13 -5.42
CA ASN A 414 -38.13 42.06 -4.80
C ASN A 414 -38.88 41.36 -3.66
N ILE A 415 -38.49 41.70 -2.43
CA ILE A 415 -39.00 41.12 -1.19
C ILE A 415 -39.99 42.03 -0.46
N SER A 416 -40.42 43.16 -1.04
CA SER A 416 -41.22 44.17 -0.33
C SER A 416 -42.52 43.64 0.30
N GLU A 417 -43.14 42.63 -0.33
CA GLU A 417 -44.38 42.00 0.16
C GLU A 417 -44.16 40.90 1.20
N LYS A 418 -42.95 40.29 1.21
CA LYS A 418 -42.60 39.13 2.04
C LYS A 418 -41.75 39.49 3.26
N ALA A 419 -40.98 40.56 3.18
CA ALA A 419 -40.12 41.00 4.25
C ALA A 419 -40.93 41.47 5.47
N VAL A 420 -40.38 41.24 6.65
CA VAL A 420 -40.90 41.83 7.88
C VAL A 420 -40.53 43.31 7.92
N GLN A 421 -41.48 44.14 8.30
CA GLN A 421 -41.25 45.55 8.57
C GLN A 421 -41.49 45.81 10.05
N HIS A 422 -40.42 46.16 10.76
CA HIS A 422 -40.47 46.57 12.15
C HIS A 422 -39.68 47.88 12.33
N PRO A 423 -40.20 48.88 13.07
CA PRO A 423 -39.56 50.20 13.18
C PRO A 423 -38.25 50.18 13.97
N GLU A 424 -38.14 49.29 14.98
CA GLU A 424 -36.99 49.28 15.92
C GLU A 424 -36.00 48.14 15.70
N TYR A 425 -36.42 47.03 15.06
CA TYR A 425 -35.63 45.80 15.00
C TYR A 425 -35.38 45.45 13.54
N PRO A 426 -34.12 45.39 13.08
CA PRO A 426 -33.80 45.07 11.71
C PRO A 426 -34.04 43.58 11.43
N THR A 427 -34.31 43.25 10.17
CA THR A 427 -34.23 41.86 9.71
C THR A 427 -32.78 41.43 9.55
N VAL A 428 -32.51 40.13 9.50
CA VAL A 428 -31.16 39.60 9.22
C VAL A 428 -30.64 40.16 7.89
N LEU A 429 -31.50 40.28 6.86
CA LEU A 429 -31.10 40.88 5.59
C LEU A 429 -30.70 42.35 5.73
N GLN A 430 -31.43 43.15 6.51
CA GLN A 430 -31.12 44.57 6.72
C GLN A 430 -29.84 44.78 7.56
N ALA A 431 -29.52 43.83 8.44
CA ALA A 431 -28.32 43.86 9.26
C ALA A 431 -27.04 43.48 8.47
N LEU A 432 -27.19 42.85 7.30
CA LEU A 432 -26.10 42.40 6.44
C LEU A 432 -25.82 43.37 5.29
N GLU A 433 -24.54 43.64 5.06
CA GLU A 433 -24.02 44.24 3.84
C GLU A 433 -23.60 43.10 2.89
N VAL A 434 -24.35 42.91 1.80
CA VAL A 434 -24.11 41.86 0.80
C VAL A 434 -23.85 42.52 -0.55
N GLN A 435 -22.64 42.36 -1.09
CA GLN A 435 -22.24 42.99 -2.34
C GLN A 435 -22.72 42.22 -3.59
N ASP A 436 -22.82 40.90 -3.48
CA ASP A 436 -23.21 40.01 -4.58
C ASP A 436 -24.71 39.65 -4.47
N PRO A 437 -25.55 40.05 -5.44
CA PRO A 437 -26.97 39.69 -5.47
C PRO A 437 -27.23 38.18 -5.40
N VAL A 438 -26.32 37.35 -5.93
CA VAL A 438 -26.42 35.89 -5.87
C VAL A 438 -26.38 35.40 -4.43
N VAL A 439 -25.51 35.97 -3.60
CA VAL A 439 -25.38 35.61 -2.17
C VAL A 439 -26.63 36.04 -1.41
N ALA A 440 -27.14 37.25 -1.65
CA ALA A 440 -28.36 37.74 -1.01
C ALA A 440 -29.57 36.86 -1.36
N ASN A 441 -29.77 36.58 -2.64
CA ASN A 441 -30.85 35.73 -3.14
C ASN A 441 -30.74 34.31 -2.60
N CYS A 442 -29.52 33.74 -2.53
CA CYS A 442 -29.30 32.42 -1.96
C CYS A 442 -29.66 32.35 -0.47
N LEU A 443 -29.31 33.37 0.33
CA LEU A 443 -29.69 33.42 1.74
C LEU A 443 -31.19 33.63 1.95
N ILE A 444 -31.85 34.40 1.07
CA ILE A 444 -33.31 34.55 1.03
C ILE A 444 -33.96 33.19 0.73
N ASP A 445 -33.53 32.50 -0.33
CA ASP A 445 -34.11 31.21 -0.73
C ASP A 445 -33.93 30.12 0.34
N MET A 446 -32.74 30.04 0.93
CA MET A 446 -32.39 28.95 1.85
C MET A 446 -32.85 29.18 3.28
N ARG A 447 -32.82 30.43 3.78
CA ARG A 447 -33.13 30.75 5.18
C ARG A 447 -34.31 31.70 5.34
N GLY A 448 -34.66 32.48 4.33
CA GLY A 448 -35.68 33.52 4.43
C GLY A 448 -35.25 34.65 5.37
N ILE A 449 -34.01 35.14 5.21
CA ILE A 449 -33.40 36.14 6.10
C ILE A 449 -34.15 37.47 6.18
N GLU A 450 -35.03 37.76 5.22
CA GLU A 450 -35.96 38.88 5.21
C GLU A 450 -37.17 38.71 6.15
N THR A 451 -37.41 37.48 6.62
CA THR A 451 -38.53 37.13 7.52
C THR A 451 -38.11 36.94 8.98
N ILE A 452 -36.84 37.21 9.29
CA ILE A 452 -36.22 36.94 10.59
C ILE A 452 -35.75 38.25 11.22
N LEU A 453 -36.20 38.53 12.44
CA LEU A 453 -35.82 39.73 13.20
C LEU A 453 -34.59 39.50 14.09
N LEU A 454 -33.82 40.56 14.31
CA LEU A 454 -32.73 40.58 15.28
C LEU A 454 -33.11 41.52 16.44
N ILE A 455 -33.30 40.94 17.63
CA ILE A 455 -33.80 41.66 18.82
C ILE A 455 -32.80 41.47 19.95
N LYS A 456 -31.97 42.49 20.24
CA LYS A 456 -30.85 42.36 21.19
C LYS A 456 -31.24 41.77 22.54
N ASN A 457 -32.29 42.31 23.18
CA ASN A 457 -32.71 41.89 24.51
C ASN A 457 -33.65 40.67 24.50
N ASN A 458 -33.36 39.68 25.34
CA ASN A 458 -34.18 38.48 25.50
C ASN A 458 -35.62 38.79 25.96
N ARG A 459 -35.80 39.82 26.81
CA ARG A 459 -37.14 40.25 27.28
C ARG A 459 -37.97 40.83 26.15
N ASP A 460 -37.38 41.72 25.37
CA ASP A 460 -38.06 42.39 24.25
C ASP A 460 -38.41 41.36 23.16
N ALA A 461 -37.52 40.40 22.91
CA ALA A 461 -37.79 39.31 21.96
C ALA A 461 -39.02 38.48 22.36
N ARG A 462 -39.17 38.16 23.66
CA ARG A 462 -40.37 37.49 24.17
C ARG A 462 -41.61 38.37 24.09
N GLN A 463 -41.48 39.67 24.35
CA GLN A 463 -42.60 40.61 24.25
C GLN A 463 -43.12 40.70 22.81
N VAL A 464 -42.22 40.91 21.85
CA VAL A 464 -42.56 41.07 20.42
C VAL A 464 -43.08 39.76 19.81
N MET A 465 -42.46 38.62 20.15
CA MET A 465 -42.81 37.35 19.52
C MET A 465 -43.88 36.55 20.25
N GLN A 466 -43.97 36.62 21.58
CA GLN A 466 -44.80 35.69 22.39
C GLN A 466 -45.92 36.36 23.18
N GLN A 467 -45.77 37.63 23.60
CA GLN A 467 -46.81 38.32 24.38
C GLN A 467 -47.89 38.98 23.50
N GLY A 468 -47.59 39.23 22.22
CA GLY A 468 -48.53 39.68 21.19
C GLY A 468 -48.57 38.75 19.99
N GLN A 469 -49.32 39.12 18.94
CA GLN A 469 -49.15 38.47 17.63
C GLN A 469 -47.81 38.93 17.01
N PRO A 470 -46.96 38.01 16.54
CA PRO A 470 -45.73 38.36 15.86
C PRO A 470 -45.98 39.33 14.70
N PRO A 471 -45.02 40.23 14.39
CA PRO A 471 -45.12 41.12 13.23
C PRO A 471 -45.45 40.35 11.95
N ARG A 472 -46.21 40.98 11.05
CA ARG A 472 -46.63 40.34 9.80
C ARG A 472 -45.39 39.83 9.04
N ASN A 473 -45.50 38.59 8.54
CA ASN A 473 -44.44 37.83 7.86
C ASN A 473 -43.24 37.42 8.74
N CYS A 474 -43.27 37.66 10.07
CA CYS A 474 -42.15 37.32 10.95
C CYS A 474 -42.22 35.87 11.39
N ARG A 475 -41.22 35.08 10.98
CA ARG A 475 -41.17 33.65 11.25
C ARG A 475 -40.52 33.33 12.59
N GLU A 476 -39.43 34.01 12.90
CA GLU A 476 -38.60 33.82 14.10
C GLU A 476 -37.76 35.07 14.36
N ALA A 477 -37.24 35.20 15.57
CA ALA A 477 -36.29 36.23 15.94
C ALA A 477 -35.06 35.61 16.61
N PHE A 478 -33.90 36.26 16.48
CA PHE A 478 -32.69 35.90 17.21
C PHE A 478 -32.27 37.02 18.14
N THR A 479 -31.82 36.66 19.33
CA THR A 479 -31.30 37.61 20.32
C THR A 479 -29.79 37.78 20.19
N MET A 480 -29.23 38.78 20.89
CA MET A 480 -27.77 39.00 20.87
C MET A 480 -26.98 37.80 21.40
N ASP A 481 -27.58 37.01 22.29
CA ASP A 481 -26.97 35.79 22.85
C ASP A 481 -27.09 34.59 21.89
N GLY A 482 -27.74 34.78 20.74
CA GLY A 482 -28.01 33.72 19.77
C GLY A 482 -29.27 32.90 20.06
N ASP A 483 -30.06 33.28 21.07
CA ASP A 483 -31.31 32.58 21.41
C ASP A 483 -32.31 32.70 20.26
N GLN A 484 -32.96 31.59 19.95
CA GLN A 484 -33.91 31.49 18.85
C GLN A 484 -35.34 31.55 19.41
N VAL A 485 -36.07 32.58 19.02
CA VAL A 485 -37.40 32.90 19.55
C VAL A 485 -38.46 32.74 18.46
N TYR A 486 -39.40 31.83 18.69
CA TYR A 486 -40.59 31.65 17.89
C TYR A 486 -41.81 32.17 18.65
N ALA A 487 -42.94 32.30 17.93
CA ALA A 487 -44.22 32.68 18.52
C ALA A 487 -44.62 31.84 19.74
N ASN A 488 -44.33 30.53 19.71
CA ASN A 488 -44.75 29.59 20.75
C ASN A 488 -43.58 28.90 21.49
N ARG A 489 -42.32 29.17 21.12
CA ARG A 489 -41.14 28.44 21.64
C ARG A 489 -39.93 29.36 21.80
N TYR A 490 -39.11 29.08 22.79
CA TYR A 490 -37.86 29.79 23.06
C TYR A 490 -36.74 28.77 23.23
N TYR A 491 -35.68 28.89 22.42
CA TYR A 491 -34.51 28.01 22.49
C TYR A 491 -33.28 28.84 22.86
N SER A 492 -32.66 28.52 23.99
CA SER A 492 -31.40 29.13 24.38
C SER A 492 -30.24 28.60 23.55
N SER A 493 -29.29 29.46 23.22
CA SER A 493 -28.07 29.10 22.49
C SER A 493 -26.99 28.58 23.42
N ASP A 494 -26.31 27.51 23.01
CA ASP A 494 -25.07 27.04 23.66
C ASP A 494 -23.84 27.86 23.21
N HIS A 495 -23.98 28.66 22.15
CA HIS A 495 -22.89 29.43 21.55
C HIS A 495 -22.92 30.84 22.10
N GLN A 496 -22.01 31.16 23.01
CA GLN A 496 -21.92 32.48 23.63
C GLN A 496 -21.11 33.49 22.80
N ARG A 497 -20.47 33.06 21.69
CA ARG A 497 -19.56 33.89 20.87
C ARG A 497 -19.61 33.55 19.39
N ALA A 498 -19.27 34.54 18.57
CA ALA A 498 -19.18 34.44 17.12
C ALA A 498 -17.76 34.02 16.71
N HIS A 499 -17.62 33.00 15.87
CA HIS A 499 -16.32 32.47 15.45
C HIS A 499 -15.92 32.89 14.02
N LEU A 500 -16.89 33.16 13.15
CA LEU A 500 -16.67 33.41 11.72
C LEU A 500 -16.68 34.91 11.40
N LEU A 501 -17.66 35.63 11.93
CA LEU A 501 -17.95 37.05 11.74
C LEU A 501 -17.34 37.96 12.81
N SER A 502 -16.79 37.41 13.90
CA SER A 502 -16.17 38.21 14.97
C SER A 502 -15.02 39.08 14.43
N ARG A 503 -14.98 40.35 14.83
CA ARG A 503 -13.88 41.27 14.46
C ARG A 503 -12.67 41.12 15.38
N ASP A 504 -12.85 40.69 16.63
CA ASP A 504 -11.78 40.62 17.63
C ASP A 504 -11.22 39.19 17.77
N VAL A 505 -10.28 38.86 16.89
CA VAL A 505 -9.54 37.59 16.94
C VAL A 505 -8.61 37.53 18.16
N GLU A 506 -8.15 38.68 18.64
CA GLU A 506 -7.16 38.76 19.70
C GLU A 506 -7.79 38.46 21.07
N GLU A 507 -9.06 38.81 21.27
CA GLU A 507 -9.84 38.41 22.44
C GLU A 507 -10.08 36.90 22.51
N GLU A 508 -10.37 36.25 21.38
CA GLU A 508 -10.58 34.79 21.35
C GLU A 508 -9.27 34.01 21.54
N ILE A 509 -8.16 34.50 20.97
CA ILE A 509 -6.82 33.96 21.24
C ILE A 509 -6.50 34.07 22.73
N ARG A 510 -6.72 35.24 23.35
CA ARG A 510 -6.49 35.44 24.80
C ARG A 510 -7.34 34.50 25.66
N HIS A 511 -8.60 34.29 25.29
CA HIS A 511 -9.49 33.36 26.01
C HIS A 511 -8.96 31.92 25.96
N LEU A 512 -8.64 31.41 24.76
CA LEU A 512 -8.08 30.07 24.58
C LEU A 512 -6.71 29.90 25.25
N GLU A 513 -5.88 30.95 25.27
CA GLU A 513 -4.60 30.96 26.01
C GLU A 513 -4.83 30.88 27.52
N THR A 514 -5.83 31.60 28.04
CA THR A 514 -6.17 31.60 29.48
C THR A 514 -6.71 30.24 29.91
N GLU A 515 -7.60 29.62 29.11
CA GLU A 515 -8.10 28.27 29.39
C GLU A 515 -6.97 27.23 29.38
N LEU A 516 -6.07 27.31 28.39
CA LEU A 516 -4.90 26.42 28.32
C LEU A 516 -3.96 26.64 29.50
N ALA A 517 -3.74 27.88 29.94
CA ALA A 517 -2.91 28.17 31.10
C ALA A 517 -3.53 27.59 32.39
N ASN A 518 -4.86 27.68 32.55
CA ASN A 518 -5.58 27.12 33.67
C ASN A 518 -5.49 25.59 33.70
N GLU A 519 -5.75 24.90 32.58
CA GLU A 519 -5.62 23.44 32.49
C GLU A 519 -4.17 22.97 32.70
N THR A 520 -3.18 23.72 32.19
CA THR A 520 -1.76 23.41 32.40
C THR A 520 -1.35 23.58 33.86
N THR A 521 -1.92 24.56 34.56
CA THR A 521 -1.70 24.76 36.00
C THR A 521 -2.33 23.62 36.80
N GLN A 522 -3.51 23.16 36.38
CA GLN A 522 -4.18 22.02 36.98
C GLN A 522 -3.38 20.72 36.77
N GLU A 523 -2.81 20.48 35.59
CA GLU A 523 -1.92 19.34 35.32
C GLU A 523 -0.67 19.37 36.21
N LYS A 524 -0.02 20.53 36.35
CA LYS A 524 1.15 20.72 37.22
C LYS A 524 0.83 20.47 38.68
N SER A 525 -0.29 21.02 39.18
CA SER A 525 -0.71 20.81 40.58
C SER A 525 -1.00 19.35 40.90
N ARG A 526 -1.58 18.59 39.95
CA ARG A 526 -1.82 17.15 40.09
C ARG A 526 -0.53 16.34 40.06
N LYS A 527 0.45 16.75 39.24
CA LYS A 527 1.78 16.13 39.20
C LYS A 527 2.53 16.31 40.52
N LEU A 528 2.50 17.53 41.09
CA LEU A 528 3.03 17.82 42.43
C LEU A 528 2.35 16.97 43.52
N ARG A 529 1.04 16.70 43.40
CA ARG A 529 0.30 15.87 44.36
C ARG A 529 0.75 14.40 44.35
N LEU A 530 1.14 13.87 43.18
CA LEU A 530 1.74 12.54 43.06
C LEU A 530 3.14 12.50 43.69
N GLU A 531 3.97 13.50 43.43
CA GLU A 531 5.33 13.60 44.00
C GLU A 531 5.31 13.78 45.54
N ILE A 532 4.34 14.51 46.08
CA ILE A 532 4.14 14.65 47.54
C ILE A 532 3.66 13.33 48.17
N GLY A 533 2.82 12.56 47.48
CA GLY A 533 2.35 11.26 47.95
C GLY A 533 3.47 10.22 48.07
N ASP A 534 4.50 10.32 47.22
CA ASP A 534 5.69 9.47 47.28
C ASP A 534 6.66 9.92 48.40
N LEU A 535 6.76 11.23 48.68
CA LEU A 535 7.61 11.79 49.73
C LEU A 535 7.04 11.65 51.15
N GLN A 536 5.71 11.58 51.31
CA GLN A 536 5.05 11.42 52.61
C GLN A 536 5.14 10.00 53.21
N ASN A 537 5.90 9.07 52.60
CA ASN A 537 6.12 7.71 53.15
C ASN A 537 7.54 7.43 53.63
N VAL A 538 8.37 8.48 53.78
CA VAL A 538 9.77 8.33 54.22
C VAL A 538 10.03 8.93 55.62
N GLU A 539 9.03 9.55 56.25
CA GLU A 539 9.09 10.03 57.66
C GLU A 539 7.68 9.80 58.26
N GLU A 540 7.37 9.12 59.36
CA GLU A 540 8.00 8.36 60.47
C GLU A 540 6.81 7.63 61.21
N PRO A 541 6.94 6.73 62.24
CA PRO A 541 7.92 6.76 63.32
C PRO A 541 8.58 5.41 63.68
N GLN A 542 9.89 5.44 63.95
CA GLN A 542 10.53 4.54 64.90
C GLN A 542 11.48 5.37 65.78
N SER A 543 10.90 6.10 66.73
CA SER A 543 11.62 6.72 67.83
C SER A 543 11.02 6.26 69.16
N GLU A 544 11.27 5.02 69.55
CA GLU A 544 11.08 4.56 70.93
C GLU A 544 11.89 3.28 71.13
N ASP A 545 13.18 3.45 71.39
CA ASP A 545 13.98 2.58 72.27
C ASP A 545 15.38 3.16 72.38
N LEU A 546 15.57 4.04 73.37
CA LEU A 546 16.84 4.35 74.02
C LEU A 546 16.52 5.23 75.23
N ARG A 547 15.83 4.63 76.20
CA ARG A 547 15.73 5.03 77.62
C ARG A 547 15.09 3.83 78.33
N PRO A 548 15.92 2.87 78.77
CA PRO A 548 16.16 2.77 80.20
C PRO A 548 17.55 2.19 80.51
N LEU A 549 18.57 3.04 80.64
CA LEU A 549 19.84 2.64 81.28
C LEU A 549 20.57 3.85 81.88
N GLU A 550 19.81 4.82 82.39
CA GLU A 550 20.31 5.99 83.12
C GLU A 550 19.55 6.19 84.45
N GLU A 551 19.17 5.10 85.13
CA GLU A 551 18.49 5.15 86.44
C GLU A 551 19.17 4.34 87.56
N GLU A 552 20.44 3.94 87.41
CA GLU A 552 21.20 3.28 88.50
C GLU A 552 22.59 3.88 88.74
N LEU A 553 22.76 5.19 88.55
CA LEU A 553 23.99 5.88 88.95
C LEU A 553 23.71 7.27 89.55
N GLN A 554 22.62 7.35 90.31
CA GLN A 554 22.27 8.53 91.09
C GLN A 554 21.88 8.15 92.52
N GLU A 555 22.71 7.33 93.15
CA GLU A 555 22.70 7.13 94.59
C GLU A 555 24.15 7.06 95.06
N ILE A 556 24.47 7.78 96.14
CA ILE A 556 25.83 8.09 96.64
C ILE A 556 26.46 9.33 96.00
N CYS A 557 25.73 10.45 96.10
CA CYS A 557 26.38 11.74 96.32
C CYS A 557 25.63 12.47 97.43
N GLU A 558 25.94 12.13 98.68
CA GLU A 558 25.81 13.11 99.76
C GLU A 558 26.64 12.74 101.00
N LYS A 559 27.44 13.73 101.43
CA LYS A 559 28.17 13.89 102.71
C LYS A 559 29.60 13.31 102.77
N ILE A 560 30.59 14.18 102.59
CA ILE A 560 31.26 14.90 103.69
C ILE A 560 31.94 16.15 103.11
N VAL A 561 31.66 17.29 103.74
CA VAL A 561 32.18 18.61 103.43
C VAL A 561 33.22 19.02 104.48
N HIS A 562 34.16 19.86 104.02
CA HIS A 562 35.18 20.65 104.73
C HIS A 562 36.55 19.96 104.90
N LYS A 563 37.70 20.61 104.63
CA LYS A 563 37.95 22.06 104.61
C LYS A 563 39.25 22.41 103.86
N ASP A 564 39.16 23.45 103.04
CA ASP A 564 40.11 24.52 102.73
C ASP A 564 41.61 24.18 102.60
N SER A 565 42.08 24.10 101.35
CA SER A 565 43.36 24.68 100.88
C SER A 565 43.50 24.71 99.34
N ILE A 566 42.40 24.72 98.59
CA ILE A 566 42.40 24.75 97.10
C ILE A 566 41.40 25.82 96.59
N SER A 567 41.31 26.95 97.27
CA SER A 567 40.44 28.08 96.87
C SER A 567 41.19 29.17 96.08
N SER A 568 42.51 29.05 95.91
CA SER A 568 43.34 30.11 95.31
C SER A 568 43.90 29.75 93.93
N ILE A 569 43.62 28.55 93.41
CA ILE A 569 44.09 28.10 92.08
C ILE A 569 42.91 27.84 91.13
N THR A 570 41.70 27.65 91.66
CA THR A 570 40.45 27.46 90.89
C THR A 570 39.85 28.76 90.35
N GLU A 571 40.05 29.90 91.02
CA GLU A 571 39.54 31.21 90.52
C GLU A 571 40.24 31.71 89.24
N GLU A 572 41.44 31.21 88.91
CA GLU A 572 42.11 31.51 87.63
C GLU A 572 41.75 30.51 86.50
N ALA A 573 41.19 29.34 86.83
CA ALA A 573 40.89 28.28 85.87
C ALA A 573 39.46 28.34 85.29
N ASP A 574 38.50 28.86 86.05
CA ASP A 574 37.09 28.95 85.64
C ASP A 574 36.83 29.82 84.39
N PRO A 575 37.40 31.04 84.23
CA PRO A 575 37.17 31.83 83.01
C PRO A 575 37.79 31.19 81.76
N ILE A 576 38.93 30.49 81.89
CA ILE A 576 39.61 29.81 80.77
C ILE A 576 38.85 28.53 80.38
N LYS A 577 38.22 27.84 81.34
CA LYS A 577 37.37 26.67 81.09
C LYS A 577 36.08 27.03 80.35
N ASP A 578 35.49 28.19 80.67
CA ASP A 578 34.33 28.73 79.94
C ASP A 578 34.69 29.19 78.51
N GLU A 579 35.87 29.76 78.30
CA GLU A 579 36.37 30.09 76.96
C GLU A 579 36.69 28.84 76.13
N LEU A 580 37.23 27.78 76.75
CA LEU A 580 37.45 26.49 76.10
C LEU A 580 36.12 25.85 75.64
N SER A 581 35.07 25.91 76.47
CA SER A 581 33.72 25.41 76.13
C SER A 581 33.10 26.17 74.95
N LYS A 582 33.26 27.50 74.89
CA LYS A 582 32.78 28.31 73.76
C LYS A 582 33.55 28.01 72.47
N SER A 583 34.86 27.84 72.57
CA SER A 583 35.70 27.46 71.42
C SER A 583 35.36 26.06 70.92
N ASP A 584 35.04 25.11 71.80
CA ASP A 584 34.64 23.74 71.44
C ASP A 584 33.29 23.72 70.69
N GLN A 585 32.31 24.50 71.16
CA GLN A 585 31.04 24.67 70.45
C GLN A 585 31.21 25.31 69.06
N GLU A 586 32.17 26.21 68.88
CA GLU A 586 32.46 26.83 67.58
C GLU A 586 33.16 25.86 66.61
N VAL A 587 34.03 24.99 67.12
CA VAL A 587 34.64 23.89 66.37
C VAL A 587 33.56 22.91 65.89
N GLU A 588 32.65 22.48 66.76
CA GLU A 588 31.58 21.54 66.39
C GLU A 588 30.57 22.16 65.41
N LYS A 589 30.21 23.44 65.57
CA LYS A 589 29.40 24.16 64.57
C LYS A 589 30.10 24.22 63.22
N SER A 590 31.40 24.51 63.18
CA SER A 590 32.17 24.60 61.93
C SER A 590 32.32 23.22 61.26
N LYS A 591 32.54 22.15 62.04
CA LYS A 591 32.56 20.76 61.55
C LYS A 591 31.21 20.32 60.98
N HIS A 592 30.10 20.70 61.63
CA HIS A 592 28.76 20.42 61.13
C HIS A 592 28.50 21.12 59.77
N HIS A 593 28.86 22.39 59.63
CA HIS A 593 28.73 23.12 58.36
C HIS A 593 29.60 22.50 57.25
N LYS A 594 30.83 22.08 57.58
CA LYS A 594 31.69 21.34 56.65
C LYS A 594 31.02 20.04 56.19
N ARG A 595 30.52 19.20 57.12
CA ARG A 595 29.81 17.95 56.79
C ARG A 595 28.60 18.19 55.90
N HIS A 596 27.79 19.21 56.18
CA HIS A 596 26.63 19.57 55.37
C HIS A 596 26.98 19.92 53.92
N TYR A 597 28.03 20.72 53.71
CA TYR A 597 28.46 21.08 52.35
C TYR A 597 29.20 19.94 51.65
N GLU A 598 29.91 19.07 52.38
CA GLU A 598 30.48 17.82 51.85
C GLU A 598 29.39 16.84 51.40
N GLU A 599 28.31 16.70 52.17
CA GLU A 599 27.12 15.89 51.84
C GLU A 599 26.41 16.44 50.58
N LYS A 600 26.17 17.76 50.52
CA LYS A 600 25.58 18.41 49.34
C LYS A 600 26.45 18.28 48.09
N ARG A 601 27.77 18.39 48.25
CA ARG A 601 28.74 18.18 47.18
C ARG A 601 28.71 16.73 46.69
N ARG A 602 28.66 15.75 47.61
CA ARG A 602 28.55 14.33 47.29
C ARG A 602 27.27 14.04 46.51
N ALA A 603 26.12 14.52 47.00
CA ALA A 603 24.84 14.37 46.30
C ALA A 603 24.85 14.99 44.89
N HIS A 604 25.48 16.16 44.71
CA HIS A 604 25.62 16.82 43.40
C HIS A 604 26.51 16.01 42.45
N ILE A 605 27.64 15.48 42.93
CA ILE A 605 28.54 14.61 42.16
C ILE A 605 27.85 13.30 41.76
N ASP A 606 27.11 12.68 42.68
CA ASP A 606 26.35 11.46 42.40
C ASP A 606 25.25 11.70 41.36
N GLY A 607 24.61 12.87 41.39
CA GLY A 607 23.67 13.33 40.36
C GLY A 607 24.33 13.43 38.97
N ILE A 608 25.51 14.06 38.89
CA ILE A 608 26.29 14.15 37.64
C ILE A 608 26.72 12.75 37.17
N GLN A 609 27.13 11.86 38.07
CA GLN A 609 27.52 10.49 37.70
C GLN A 609 26.35 9.69 37.12
N LYS A 610 25.14 9.83 37.67
CA LYS A 610 23.93 9.24 37.09
C LYS A 610 23.67 9.78 35.69
N GLN A 611 23.71 11.09 35.51
CA GLN A 611 23.53 11.71 34.18
C GLN A 611 24.62 11.25 33.18
N LYS A 612 25.88 11.07 33.62
CA LYS A 612 26.95 10.51 32.79
C LYS A 612 26.72 9.05 32.39
N ALA A 613 26.17 8.24 33.30
CA ALA A 613 25.81 6.86 32.98
C ALA A 613 24.69 6.79 31.93
N ASP A 614 23.69 7.67 32.05
CA ASP A 614 22.62 7.80 31.05
C ASP A 614 23.17 8.28 29.69
N LEU A 615 24.08 9.26 29.69
CA LEU A 615 24.76 9.73 28.48
C LEU A 615 25.56 8.60 27.81
N ASN A 616 26.36 7.84 28.58
CA ASN A 616 27.12 6.71 28.04
C ASN A 616 26.22 5.64 27.42
N THR A 617 25.07 5.38 28.04
CA THR A 617 24.09 4.43 27.50
C THR A 617 23.55 4.91 26.16
N LYS A 618 23.16 6.18 26.07
CA LYS A 618 22.67 6.82 24.83
C LYS A 618 23.74 6.93 23.75
N GLU A 619 25.00 7.16 24.12
CA GLU A 619 26.12 7.21 23.17
C GLU A 619 26.47 5.85 22.60
N ARG A 620 26.36 4.77 23.41
CA ARG A 620 26.47 3.40 22.92
C ARG A 620 25.34 3.05 21.95
N GLU A 621 24.11 3.38 22.29
CA GLU A 621 22.95 3.20 21.38
C GLU A 621 23.15 3.95 20.05
N LEU A 622 23.66 5.19 20.12
CA LEU A 622 23.99 5.98 18.94
C LEU A 622 25.12 5.33 18.11
N MET A 623 26.16 4.81 18.75
CA MET A 623 27.27 4.15 18.06
C MET A 623 26.81 2.89 17.34
N GLU A 624 26.01 2.05 18.00
CA GLU A 624 25.39 0.88 17.37
C GLU A 624 24.48 1.28 16.20
N ALA A 625 23.73 2.37 16.34
CA ALA A 625 22.88 2.88 15.27
C ALA A 625 23.68 3.39 14.07
N ILE A 626 24.83 4.06 14.31
CA ILE A 626 25.76 4.48 13.25
C ILE A 626 26.35 3.27 12.54
N GLU A 627 26.78 2.24 13.27
CA GLU A 627 27.33 1.01 12.69
C GLU A 627 26.28 0.30 11.81
N LYS A 628 25.05 0.15 12.31
CA LYS A 628 23.93 -0.40 11.56
C LYS A 628 23.60 0.43 10.31
N ALA A 629 23.63 1.76 10.40
CA ALA A 629 23.37 2.64 9.25
C ALA A 629 24.49 2.57 8.20
N THR A 630 25.75 2.52 8.65
CA THR A 630 26.94 2.44 7.78
C THR A 630 27.02 1.10 7.05
N ALA A 631 26.58 0.01 7.69
CA ALA A 631 26.46 -1.30 7.04
C ALA A 631 25.41 -1.32 5.91
N ILE A 632 24.42 -0.42 5.95
CA ILE A 632 23.37 -0.31 4.93
C ILE A 632 23.84 0.63 3.80
N CYS A 633 24.41 1.80 4.13
CA CYS A 633 24.90 2.76 3.14
C CYS A 633 25.90 3.78 3.72
N PRO A 634 26.74 4.42 2.89
CA PRO A 634 27.65 5.49 3.30
C PRO A 634 26.91 6.67 3.96
N GLU A 635 27.62 7.46 4.77
CA GLU A 635 27.04 8.61 5.49
C GLU A 635 26.33 9.58 4.54
N LEU A 636 25.08 9.89 4.88
CA LEU A 636 24.19 10.71 4.08
C LEU A 636 23.60 11.85 4.92
N GLU A 637 23.65 13.08 4.40
CA GLU A 637 22.98 14.20 5.04
C GLU A 637 21.47 14.16 4.78
N VAL A 638 20.70 13.85 5.82
CA VAL A 638 19.24 13.74 5.72
C VAL A 638 18.57 14.88 6.47
N ARG A 639 17.84 15.74 5.73
CA ARG A 639 17.05 16.85 6.30
C ARG A 639 15.64 16.45 6.75
N ARG A 640 15.18 15.27 6.33
CA ARG A 640 13.82 14.76 6.57
C ARG A 640 13.78 13.95 7.86
N THR A 641 12.63 13.92 8.55
CA THR A 641 12.44 13.14 9.78
C THR A 641 12.20 11.67 9.50
N ALA A 642 12.59 10.80 10.44
CA ALA A 642 12.39 9.35 10.31
C ALA A 642 10.92 9.02 10.08
N LYS A 643 10.00 9.63 10.84
CA LYS A 643 8.55 9.40 10.68
C LYS A 643 8.01 9.76 9.29
N SER A 644 8.55 10.78 8.64
CA SER A 644 8.13 11.13 7.27
C SER A 644 8.58 10.07 6.26
N LEU A 645 9.83 9.61 6.38
CA LEU A 645 10.40 8.59 5.51
C LEU A 645 9.69 7.24 5.72
N ASP A 646 9.29 6.89 6.95
CA ASP A 646 8.61 5.62 7.26
C ASP A 646 7.24 5.51 6.58
N ASN A 647 6.48 6.61 6.62
CA ASN A 647 5.20 6.69 5.94
C ASN A 647 5.34 6.55 4.42
N GLU A 648 6.38 7.15 3.83
CA GLU A 648 6.64 7.06 2.38
C GLU A 648 7.10 5.64 1.98
N ILE A 649 8.01 5.05 2.77
CA ILE A 649 8.45 3.65 2.63
C ILE A 649 7.25 2.70 2.71
N SER A 650 6.37 2.88 3.69
CA SER A 650 5.20 2.02 3.91
C SER A 650 4.21 2.12 2.74
N ARG A 651 3.92 3.33 2.25
CA ARG A 651 3.08 3.53 1.05
C ARG A 651 3.70 2.90 -0.19
N LEU A 652 5.01 3.08 -0.39
CA LEU A 652 5.71 2.55 -1.55
C LEU A 652 5.78 1.02 -1.52
N ARG A 653 6.00 0.40 -0.34
CA ARG A 653 5.93 -1.06 -0.14
C ARG A 653 4.54 -1.60 -0.47
N GLN A 654 3.49 -0.93 0.00
CA GLN A 654 2.12 -1.35 -0.31
C GLN A 654 1.85 -1.27 -1.82
N LYS A 655 2.29 -0.19 -2.49
CA LYS A 655 2.15 -0.02 -3.93
C LYS A 655 2.89 -1.11 -4.72
N ILE A 656 4.15 -1.38 -4.36
CA ILE A 656 4.97 -2.45 -4.97
C ILE A 656 4.29 -3.82 -4.78
N SER A 657 3.82 -4.13 -3.58
CA SER A 657 3.14 -5.41 -3.30
C SER A 657 1.84 -5.57 -4.09
N THR A 658 1.02 -4.52 -4.18
CA THR A 658 -0.22 -4.56 -4.99
C THR A 658 0.06 -4.79 -6.47
N GLN A 659 1.12 -4.18 -7.00
CA GLN A 659 1.51 -4.36 -8.40
C GLN A 659 2.14 -5.74 -8.65
N GLN A 660 3.03 -6.23 -7.78
CA GLN A 660 3.58 -7.57 -7.90
C GLN A 660 2.48 -8.65 -7.85
N ASN A 661 1.51 -8.50 -6.94
CA ASN A 661 0.37 -9.42 -6.86
C ASN A 661 -0.55 -9.37 -8.09
N GLN A 662 -0.66 -8.22 -8.76
CA GLN A 662 -1.44 -8.09 -9.99
C GLN A 662 -0.72 -8.63 -11.23
N HIS A 663 0.60 -8.47 -11.31
CA HIS A 663 1.36 -8.77 -12.52
C HIS A 663 1.88 -10.21 -12.57
N GLY A 664 2.09 -10.88 -11.41
CA GLY A 664 2.63 -12.24 -11.34
C GLY A 664 4.16 -12.28 -11.40
N ASP A 665 4.73 -13.47 -11.61
CA ASP A 665 6.17 -13.68 -11.63
C ASP A 665 6.85 -13.04 -12.87
N ARG A 666 8.04 -12.46 -12.67
CA ARG A 666 8.78 -11.70 -13.69
C ARG A 666 9.13 -12.56 -14.90
N ASP A 667 9.60 -13.78 -14.64
CA ASP A 667 10.02 -14.70 -15.69
C ASP A 667 8.84 -15.21 -16.49
N GLU A 668 7.68 -15.40 -15.84
CA GLU A 668 6.45 -15.80 -16.51
C GLU A 668 5.89 -14.69 -17.40
N ILE A 669 5.96 -13.41 -16.98
CA ILE A 669 5.55 -12.27 -17.83
C ILE A 669 6.45 -12.17 -19.06
N LEU A 670 7.76 -12.31 -18.88
CA LEU A 670 8.74 -12.31 -19.98
C LEU A 670 8.47 -13.44 -20.98
N ARG A 671 8.25 -14.66 -20.48
CA ARG A 671 7.93 -15.83 -21.30
C ARG A 671 6.64 -15.62 -22.09
N GLN A 672 5.57 -15.17 -21.43
CA GLN A 672 4.27 -14.93 -22.06
C GLN A 672 4.32 -13.80 -23.10
N TYR A 673 5.14 -12.75 -22.88
CA TYR A 673 5.36 -11.69 -23.85
C TYR A 673 6.10 -12.22 -25.09
N GLN A 674 7.18 -12.97 -24.91
CA GLN A 674 7.94 -13.55 -26.02
C GLN A 674 7.08 -14.52 -26.84
N GLU A 675 6.34 -15.41 -26.17
CA GLU A 675 5.43 -16.36 -26.81
C GLU A 675 4.34 -15.65 -27.64
N ALA A 676 3.73 -14.59 -27.09
CA ALA A 676 2.73 -13.80 -27.80
C ALA A 676 3.31 -13.05 -29.00
N LEU A 677 4.52 -12.49 -28.87
CA LEU A 677 5.22 -11.78 -29.95
C LEU A 677 5.58 -12.71 -31.10
N GLU A 678 6.15 -13.88 -30.81
CA GLU A 678 6.50 -14.87 -31.83
C GLU A 678 5.27 -15.39 -32.55
N ASN A 679 4.22 -15.73 -31.79
CA ASN A 679 2.96 -16.21 -32.38
C ASN A 679 2.34 -15.15 -33.32
N TYR A 680 2.26 -13.89 -32.87
CA TYR A 680 1.77 -12.79 -33.71
C TYR A 680 2.61 -12.63 -35.00
N LYS A 681 3.94 -12.63 -34.88
CA LYS A 681 4.84 -12.50 -36.04
C LYS A 681 4.67 -13.64 -37.04
N ASN A 682 4.58 -14.88 -36.55
CA ASN A 682 4.44 -16.07 -37.39
C ASN A 682 3.14 -16.04 -38.19
N VAL A 683 2.01 -15.77 -37.53
CA VAL A 683 0.70 -15.68 -38.18
C VAL A 683 0.62 -14.48 -39.13
N ALA A 684 1.18 -13.32 -38.75
CA ALA A 684 1.25 -12.15 -39.63
C ALA A 684 2.01 -12.45 -40.93
N LEU A 685 3.12 -13.17 -40.82
CA LEU A 685 3.92 -13.57 -41.99
C LEU A 685 3.15 -14.55 -42.89
N GLN A 686 2.45 -15.52 -42.31
CA GLN A 686 1.60 -16.45 -43.06
C GLN A 686 0.48 -15.72 -43.83
N VAL A 687 -0.24 -14.81 -43.18
CA VAL A 687 -1.28 -13.98 -43.82
C VAL A 687 -0.70 -13.16 -44.98
N LYS A 688 0.45 -12.52 -44.75
CA LYS A 688 1.13 -11.73 -45.78
C LYS A 688 1.51 -12.59 -47.00
N ASN A 689 2.02 -13.79 -46.78
CA ASN A 689 2.40 -14.70 -47.85
C ASN A 689 1.18 -15.24 -48.62
N LEU A 690 0.11 -15.61 -47.92
CA LEU A 690 -1.14 -16.08 -48.54
C LEU A 690 -1.83 -15.00 -49.37
N LYS A 691 -1.80 -13.73 -48.93
CA LYS A 691 -2.30 -12.59 -49.72
C LYS A 691 -1.54 -12.43 -51.03
N LYS A 692 -0.21 -12.39 -50.96
CA LYS A 692 0.65 -12.31 -52.15
C LYS A 692 0.38 -13.46 -53.12
N PHE A 693 0.25 -14.68 -52.60
CA PHE A 693 -0.09 -15.85 -53.41
C PHE A 693 -1.45 -15.71 -54.09
N THR A 694 -2.47 -15.24 -53.36
CA THR A 694 -3.84 -15.06 -53.89
C THR A 694 -3.92 -13.97 -54.95
N GLU A 695 -3.16 -12.88 -54.79
CA GLU A 695 -3.03 -11.82 -55.81
C GLU A 695 -2.37 -12.34 -57.08
N LEU A 696 -1.26 -13.07 -56.94
CA LEU A 696 -0.56 -13.67 -58.08
C LEU A 696 -1.45 -14.68 -58.80
N LEU A 697 -2.12 -15.57 -58.06
CA LEU A 697 -3.06 -16.53 -58.60
C LEU A 697 -4.20 -15.82 -59.36
N SER A 698 -4.71 -14.71 -58.83
CA SER A 698 -5.76 -13.93 -59.50
C SER A 698 -5.30 -13.37 -60.84
N LYS A 699 -4.07 -12.86 -60.91
CA LYS A 699 -3.49 -12.35 -62.16
C LYS A 699 -3.35 -13.47 -63.20
N ILE A 700 -2.75 -14.60 -62.81
CA ILE A 700 -2.58 -15.78 -63.68
C ILE A 700 -3.93 -16.29 -64.18
N MET A 701 -4.94 -16.35 -63.31
CA MET A 701 -6.27 -16.84 -63.67
C MET A 701 -7.00 -15.91 -64.64
N ASN A 702 -6.86 -14.59 -64.50
CA ASN A 702 -7.43 -13.63 -65.44
C ASN A 702 -6.78 -13.77 -66.83
N ASP A 703 -5.45 -13.92 -66.88
CA ASP A 703 -4.73 -14.14 -68.14
C ASP A 703 -5.15 -15.47 -68.79
N ARG A 704 -5.22 -16.57 -68.02
CA ARG A 704 -5.67 -17.87 -68.53
C ARG A 704 -7.12 -17.84 -69.03
N HIS A 705 -8.02 -17.13 -68.34
CA HIS A 705 -9.41 -16.99 -68.77
C HIS A 705 -9.55 -16.18 -70.08
N ARG A 706 -8.72 -15.14 -70.25
CA ARG A 706 -8.63 -14.40 -71.53
C ARG A 706 -8.21 -15.33 -72.67
N VAL A 707 -7.11 -16.06 -72.48
CA VAL A 707 -6.59 -17.01 -73.49
C VAL A 707 -7.61 -18.11 -73.80
N TYR A 708 -8.30 -18.65 -72.80
CA TYR A 708 -9.38 -19.61 -73.01
C TYR A 708 -10.50 -19.07 -73.90
N THR A 709 -10.90 -17.82 -73.69
CA THR A 709 -11.96 -17.18 -74.48
C THR A 709 -11.52 -16.98 -75.93
N GLU A 710 -10.26 -16.56 -76.14
CA GLU A 710 -9.64 -16.42 -77.46
C GLU A 710 -9.54 -17.78 -78.17
N LEU A 711 -9.02 -18.80 -77.48
CA LEU A 711 -8.89 -20.16 -78.01
C LEU A 711 -10.24 -20.76 -78.40
N ARG A 712 -11.26 -20.61 -77.55
CA ARG A 712 -12.62 -21.07 -77.84
C ARG A 712 -13.20 -20.43 -79.09
N MET A 713 -13.02 -19.12 -79.27
CA MET A 713 -13.45 -18.42 -80.48
C MET A 713 -12.66 -18.87 -81.70
N TYR A 714 -11.34 -18.96 -81.58
CA TYR A 714 -10.45 -19.38 -82.66
C TYR A 714 -10.76 -20.79 -83.17
N LEU A 715 -10.88 -21.77 -82.26
CA LEU A 715 -11.20 -23.16 -82.60
C LEU A 715 -12.58 -23.27 -83.26
N SER A 716 -13.56 -22.46 -82.83
CA SER A 716 -14.90 -22.45 -83.42
C SER A 716 -14.90 -21.93 -84.86
N VAL A 717 -14.16 -20.85 -85.13
CA VAL A 717 -13.99 -20.30 -86.48
C VAL A 717 -13.24 -21.29 -87.38
N ARG A 718 -12.18 -21.93 -86.86
CA ARG A 718 -11.39 -22.92 -87.59
C ARG A 718 -12.19 -24.20 -87.88
N CYS A 719 -13.00 -24.67 -86.94
CA CYS A 719 -13.94 -25.78 -87.13
C CYS A 719 -14.90 -25.47 -88.28
N LYS A 720 -15.50 -24.26 -88.28
CA LYS A 720 -16.41 -23.80 -89.32
C LYS A 720 -15.73 -23.76 -90.69
N TYR A 721 -14.50 -23.23 -90.75
CA TYR A 721 -13.72 -23.16 -91.99
C TYR A 721 -13.45 -24.54 -92.60
N TYR A 722 -12.94 -25.48 -91.80
CA TYR A 722 -12.66 -26.84 -92.30
C TYR A 722 -13.94 -27.57 -92.69
N PHE A 723 -15.03 -27.40 -91.96
CA PHE A 723 -16.31 -27.99 -92.30
C PHE A 723 -16.83 -27.51 -93.66
N ASP A 724 -16.81 -26.20 -93.90
CA ASP A 724 -17.24 -25.60 -95.16
C ASP A 724 -16.34 -26.04 -96.32
N SER A 725 -15.02 -26.02 -96.12
CA SER A 725 -14.03 -26.47 -97.11
C SER A 725 -14.14 -27.96 -97.46
N MET A 726 -14.55 -28.82 -96.51
CA MET A 726 -14.75 -30.25 -96.78
C MET A 726 -16.06 -30.52 -97.50
N LEU A 727 -17.12 -29.77 -97.19
CA LEU A 727 -18.41 -29.86 -97.90
C LEU A 727 -18.31 -29.37 -99.34
N SER A 728 -17.55 -28.30 -99.59
CA SER A 728 -17.39 -27.73 -100.93
C SER A 728 -16.76 -28.70 -101.94
N GLN A 729 -16.01 -29.72 -101.47
CA GLN A 729 -15.45 -30.76 -102.34
C GLN A 729 -16.51 -31.60 -103.07
N ARG A 730 -17.74 -31.64 -102.57
CA ARG A 730 -18.90 -32.26 -103.24
C ARG A 730 -19.92 -31.23 -103.76
N GLY A 731 -19.53 -29.96 -103.82
CA GLY A 731 -20.44 -28.87 -104.22
C GLY A 731 -21.55 -28.60 -103.22
N TYR A 732 -21.38 -28.96 -101.94
CA TYR A 732 -22.35 -28.67 -100.87
C TYR A 732 -21.96 -27.38 -100.16
N THR A 733 -22.95 -26.65 -99.64
CA THR A 733 -22.72 -25.46 -98.81
C THR A 733 -23.15 -25.74 -97.38
N GLY A 734 -22.27 -25.45 -96.41
CA GLY A 734 -22.53 -25.66 -94.98
C GLY A 734 -22.61 -24.37 -94.19
N LYS A 735 -23.48 -24.32 -93.19
CA LYS A 735 -23.50 -23.23 -92.20
C LYS A 735 -23.46 -23.80 -90.79
N MET A 736 -22.37 -23.46 -90.09
CA MET A 736 -22.19 -23.68 -88.65
C MET A 736 -22.33 -22.37 -87.88
N THR A 737 -23.15 -22.39 -86.84
CA THR A 737 -23.36 -21.24 -85.93
C THR A 737 -23.11 -21.70 -84.50
N PHE A 738 -22.06 -21.15 -83.89
CA PHE A 738 -21.72 -21.36 -82.48
C PHE A 738 -22.34 -20.25 -81.63
N ASP A 739 -23.15 -20.61 -80.64
CA ASP A 739 -23.58 -19.71 -79.58
C ASP A 739 -22.91 -20.12 -78.27
N HIS A 740 -21.80 -19.47 -77.96
CA HIS A 740 -21.05 -19.72 -76.72
C HIS A 740 -21.75 -19.25 -75.44
N LYS A 741 -22.78 -18.40 -75.55
CA LYS A 741 -23.54 -17.91 -74.39
C LYS A 741 -24.62 -18.91 -74.01
N ASN A 742 -25.33 -19.44 -75.00
CA ASN A 742 -26.38 -20.45 -74.79
C ASN A 742 -25.85 -21.89 -74.88
N GLU A 743 -24.56 -22.06 -75.15
CA GLU A 743 -23.88 -23.36 -75.29
C GLU A 743 -24.54 -24.26 -76.35
N THR A 744 -24.82 -23.68 -77.53
CA THR A 744 -25.43 -24.40 -78.66
C THR A 744 -24.60 -24.33 -79.94
N LEU A 745 -24.68 -25.39 -80.74
CA LEU A 745 -24.07 -25.51 -82.07
C LEU A 745 -25.13 -25.94 -83.09
N ALA A 746 -25.54 -24.99 -83.93
CA ALA A 746 -26.45 -25.25 -85.04
C ALA A 746 -25.65 -25.55 -86.31
N ILE A 747 -25.98 -26.65 -86.98
CA ILE A 747 -25.34 -27.09 -88.23
C ILE A 747 -26.44 -27.31 -89.28
N SER A 748 -26.29 -26.67 -90.43
CA SER A 748 -27.22 -26.76 -91.55
C SER A 748 -26.44 -26.93 -92.85
N VAL A 749 -26.96 -27.73 -93.78
CA VAL A 749 -26.27 -28.10 -95.01
C VAL A 749 -27.24 -28.04 -96.19
N GLN A 750 -26.76 -27.55 -97.32
CA GLN A 750 -27.47 -27.42 -98.58
C GLN A 750 -26.76 -28.26 -99.65
N PRO A 751 -27.34 -29.39 -100.10
CA PRO A 751 -26.77 -30.20 -101.18
C PRO A 751 -27.10 -29.63 -102.57
N GLY A 752 -26.08 -29.51 -103.44
CA GLY A 752 -26.22 -29.18 -104.88
C GLY A 752 -25.49 -27.92 -105.36
N GLU A 753 -25.04 -27.91 -106.62
CA GLU A 753 -24.43 -26.73 -107.24
C GLU A 753 -25.49 -25.67 -107.58
N GLY A 754 -25.49 -24.58 -106.82
CA GLY A 754 -26.33 -23.41 -107.02
C GLY A 754 -27.36 -23.21 -105.91
N ASP A 755 -27.65 -21.93 -105.63
CA ASP A 755 -28.41 -21.42 -104.47
C ASP A 755 -29.94 -21.73 -104.51
N LYS A 756 -30.34 -22.90 -105.04
CA LYS A 756 -31.74 -23.27 -105.34
C LYS A 756 -32.36 -24.29 -104.38
N ALA A 757 -31.59 -24.88 -103.45
CA ALA A 757 -32.08 -25.82 -102.43
C ALA A 757 -32.22 -25.14 -101.06
N ALA A 758 -33.19 -25.55 -100.24
CA ALA A 758 -33.38 -24.98 -98.90
C ALA A 758 -32.27 -25.44 -97.93
N LEU A 759 -31.76 -24.51 -97.13
CA LEU A 759 -30.83 -24.78 -96.02
C LEU A 759 -31.55 -25.63 -94.96
N ASN A 760 -31.22 -26.91 -94.92
CA ASN A 760 -31.89 -27.89 -94.09
C ASN A 760 -31.00 -28.31 -92.91
N ASP A 761 -31.61 -28.60 -91.76
CA ASP A 761 -30.89 -29.27 -90.67
C ASP A 761 -30.36 -30.61 -91.21
N MET A 762 -29.21 -31.06 -90.70
CA MET A 762 -28.57 -32.33 -91.09
C MET A 762 -29.52 -33.54 -90.98
N ARG A 763 -30.58 -33.40 -90.18
CA ARG A 763 -31.66 -34.37 -89.98
C ARG A 763 -32.60 -34.54 -91.17
N SER A 764 -32.83 -33.47 -91.93
CA SER A 764 -33.74 -33.42 -93.08
C SER A 764 -33.08 -33.83 -94.40
N LEU A 765 -31.81 -34.22 -94.36
CA LEU A 765 -31.04 -34.69 -95.51
C LEU A 765 -31.29 -36.17 -95.81
N SER A 766 -31.02 -36.60 -97.04
CA SER A 766 -31.04 -38.03 -97.40
C SER A 766 -29.97 -38.83 -96.63
N GLY A 767 -30.13 -40.16 -96.54
CA GLY A 767 -29.23 -41.02 -95.75
C GLY A 767 -27.74 -40.85 -96.11
N GLY A 768 -27.41 -40.75 -97.41
CA GLY A 768 -26.03 -40.55 -97.87
C GLY A 768 -25.49 -39.14 -97.63
N GLU A 769 -26.33 -38.10 -97.77
CA GLU A 769 -25.95 -36.70 -97.50
C GLU A 769 -25.73 -36.43 -96.02
N ARG A 770 -26.58 -37.03 -95.17
CA ARG A 770 -26.44 -36.98 -93.71
C ARG A 770 -25.14 -37.66 -93.27
N SER A 771 -24.83 -38.84 -93.78
CA SER A 771 -23.58 -39.54 -93.45
C SER A 771 -22.35 -38.74 -93.92
N PHE A 772 -22.36 -38.21 -95.15
CA PHE A 772 -21.27 -37.36 -95.66
C PHE A 772 -21.06 -36.09 -94.81
N SER A 773 -22.13 -35.35 -94.53
CA SER A 773 -22.06 -34.13 -93.69
C SER A 773 -21.59 -34.42 -92.27
N THR A 774 -21.94 -35.59 -91.72
CA THR A 774 -21.48 -36.02 -90.41
C THR A 774 -19.98 -36.33 -90.41
N VAL A 775 -19.46 -36.97 -91.45
CA VAL A 775 -18.02 -37.24 -91.62
C VAL A 775 -17.24 -35.92 -91.78
N CYS A 776 -17.73 -34.98 -92.58
CA CYS A 776 -17.11 -33.65 -92.70
C CYS A 776 -17.04 -32.92 -91.36
N PHE A 777 -18.05 -33.08 -90.49
CA PHE A 777 -18.02 -32.50 -89.14
C PHE A 777 -16.93 -33.17 -88.27
N VAL A 778 -16.85 -34.50 -88.24
CA VAL A 778 -15.80 -35.21 -87.48
C VAL A 778 -14.40 -34.81 -87.96
N LEU A 779 -14.19 -34.78 -89.27
CA LEU A 779 -12.90 -34.38 -89.85
C LEU A 779 -12.56 -32.91 -89.56
N SER A 780 -13.56 -32.02 -89.52
CA SER A 780 -13.35 -30.63 -89.10
C SER A 780 -12.92 -30.52 -87.64
N LEU A 781 -13.40 -31.42 -86.77
CA LEU A 781 -12.95 -31.52 -85.38
C LEU A 781 -11.55 -32.14 -85.27
N TRP A 782 -11.21 -33.10 -86.14
CA TRP A 782 -9.87 -33.68 -86.20
C TRP A 782 -8.81 -32.65 -86.61
N ALA A 783 -9.15 -31.74 -87.52
CA ALA A 783 -8.26 -30.68 -88.01
C ALA A 783 -7.97 -29.58 -86.97
N ILE A 784 -8.72 -29.56 -85.85
CA ILE A 784 -8.56 -28.60 -84.75
C ILE A 784 -8.20 -29.25 -83.41
N ALA A 785 -8.38 -30.55 -83.25
CA ALA A 785 -8.01 -31.30 -82.05
C ALA A 785 -6.65 -31.97 -82.24
N GLU A 786 -5.70 -31.67 -81.36
CA GLU A 786 -4.38 -32.29 -81.33
C GLU A 786 -4.43 -33.63 -80.58
N ALA A 787 -3.91 -34.69 -81.19
CA ALA A 787 -3.82 -36.01 -80.59
C ALA A 787 -2.58 -36.75 -81.13
N PRO A 788 -1.82 -37.47 -80.27
CA PRO A 788 -0.62 -38.21 -80.68
C PRO A 788 -0.93 -39.39 -81.60
N PHE A 789 -2.13 -39.96 -81.48
CA PHE A 789 -2.68 -40.96 -82.39
C PHE A 789 -4.21 -40.86 -82.39
N ARG A 790 -4.84 -41.40 -83.42
CA ARG A 790 -6.31 -41.48 -83.53
C ARG A 790 -6.75 -42.91 -83.80
N CYS A 791 -7.77 -43.36 -83.09
CA CYS A 791 -8.36 -44.69 -83.25
C CYS A 791 -9.83 -44.55 -83.67
N LEU A 792 -10.21 -45.27 -84.72
CA LEU A 792 -11.57 -45.34 -85.24
C LEU A 792 -12.06 -46.79 -85.14
N ASP A 793 -13.14 -47.02 -84.39
CA ASP A 793 -13.81 -48.31 -84.28
C ASP A 793 -15.12 -48.31 -85.11
N GLU A 794 -15.39 -49.40 -85.83
CA GLU A 794 -16.57 -49.62 -86.70
C GLU A 794 -17.01 -48.42 -87.57
N PHE A 795 -16.06 -47.64 -88.08
CA PHE A 795 -16.36 -46.42 -88.85
C PHE A 795 -17.10 -46.69 -90.17
N ASP A 796 -16.97 -47.90 -90.73
CA ASP A 796 -17.62 -48.38 -91.94
C ASP A 796 -19.09 -48.79 -91.75
N VAL A 797 -19.50 -49.20 -90.55
CA VAL A 797 -20.86 -49.68 -90.23
C VAL A 797 -21.91 -48.56 -90.35
N TYR A 798 -21.51 -47.31 -90.12
CA TYR A 798 -22.38 -46.13 -90.16
C TYR A 798 -22.28 -45.31 -91.45
N MET A 799 -21.61 -45.85 -92.48
CA MET A 799 -21.63 -45.35 -93.85
C MET A 799 -22.48 -46.21 -94.81
N PRO A 800 -23.79 -46.40 -94.57
CA PRO A 800 -24.63 -46.92 -95.62
C PRO A 800 -24.81 -45.81 -96.67
N ILE A 801 -24.48 -46.11 -97.94
CA ILE A 801 -24.71 -45.27 -99.14
C ILE A 801 -23.49 -44.44 -99.63
N VAL A 802 -22.40 -45.12 -100.03
CA VAL A 802 -21.57 -44.70 -101.19
C VAL A 802 -21.33 -45.89 -102.14
N LYS A 803 -22.19 -46.92 -102.11
CA LYS A 803 -22.06 -48.10 -102.99
C LYS A 803 -22.93 -48.08 -104.24
N VAL A 804 -23.79 -47.07 -104.45
CA VAL A 804 -24.64 -47.04 -105.65
C VAL A 804 -24.87 -45.60 -106.10
N VAL A 805 -24.01 -45.07 -106.98
CA VAL A 805 -24.40 -44.28 -108.17
C VAL A 805 -23.25 -44.41 -109.19
N ASN A 806 -23.54 -45.05 -110.32
CA ASN A 806 -22.77 -45.10 -111.58
C ASN A 806 -21.27 -45.49 -111.51
N GLY A 807 -21.00 -46.80 -111.47
CA GLY A 807 -19.89 -47.39 -112.24
C GLY A 807 -18.46 -46.87 -112.03
N GLY A 808 -18.08 -46.44 -110.83
CA GLY A 808 -16.69 -46.14 -110.47
C GLY A 808 -16.44 -46.42 -108.98
N GLU A 809 -15.40 -47.21 -108.67
CA GLU A 809 -14.99 -47.55 -107.29
C GLU A 809 -14.53 -46.31 -106.51
N MET A 810 -15.40 -45.67 -105.73
CA MET A 810 -15.02 -44.52 -104.89
C MET A 810 -15.83 -44.49 -103.58
N SER A 811 -15.62 -45.44 -102.66
CA SER A 811 -16.31 -45.46 -101.35
C SER A 811 -15.43 -45.60 -100.11
N LEU A 812 -14.11 -45.59 -100.28
CA LEU A 812 -13.07 -45.58 -99.23
C LEU A 812 -11.89 -44.66 -99.60
N PRO A 813 -11.49 -44.53 -100.89
CA PRO A 813 -10.39 -43.67 -101.27
C PRO A 813 -10.59 -42.21 -100.88
N VAL A 814 -11.78 -41.62 -101.03
CA VAL A 814 -12.00 -40.19 -100.72
C VAL A 814 -11.78 -39.87 -99.24
N VAL A 815 -12.21 -40.75 -98.34
CA VAL A 815 -11.95 -40.56 -96.89
C VAL A 815 -10.48 -40.79 -96.59
N TYR A 816 -9.86 -41.84 -97.15
CA TYR A 816 -8.42 -42.08 -97.01
C TYR A 816 -7.55 -40.99 -97.65
N GLN A 817 -8.05 -40.34 -98.71
CA GLN A 817 -7.39 -39.27 -99.46
C GLN A 817 -7.55 -37.92 -98.74
N LEU A 818 -8.72 -37.68 -98.14
CA LEU A 818 -8.96 -36.58 -97.20
C LEU A 818 -8.08 -36.71 -95.95
N LEU A 819 -7.93 -37.94 -95.43
CA LEU A 819 -7.07 -38.25 -94.29
C LEU A 819 -5.57 -38.15 -94.64
N SER A 820 -5.15 -38.63 -95.81
CA SER A 820 -3.75 -38.58 -96.26
C SER A 820 -3.30 -37.19 -96.69
N HIS A 821 -4.22 -36.31 -97.09
CA HIS A 821 -3.92 -34.90 -97.35
C HIS A 821 -3.75 -34.09 -96.04
N GLN A 822 -4.17 -34.63 -94.90
CA GLN A 822 -4.08 -33.96 -93.59
C GLN A 822 -2.98 -34.52 -92.68
N GLN A 823 -2.57 -35.78 -92.83
CA GLN A 823 -1.44 -36.38 -92.09
C GLN A 823 -0.54 -37.23 -93.00
N PRO A 824 0.79 -37.08 -92.95
CA PRO A 824 1.74 -37.85 -93.78
C PRO A 824 1.95 -39.30 -93.29
N ASP A 825 1.41 -39.68 -92.13
CA ASP A 825 1.64 -40.98 -91.51
C ASP A 825 0.72 -42.10 -92.05
N PRO A 826 1.20 -43.36 -92.09
CA PRO A 826 0.44 -44.48 -92.63
C PRO A 826 -0.81 -44.81 -91.80
N VAL A 827 -1.96 -44.90 -92.47
CA VAL A 827 -3.20 -45.41 -91.88
C VAL A 827 -3.10 -46.94 -91.75
N HIS A 828 -3.14 -47.46 -90.53
CA HIS A 828 -3.07 -48.89 -90.26
C HIS A 828 -4.45 -49.47 -89.93
N ARG A 829 -4.89 -50.48 -90.70
CA ARG A 829 -6.06 -51.28 -90.34
C ARG A 829 -5.63 -52.41 -89.41
N LEU A 830 -6.10 -52.37 -88.15
CA LEU A 830 -5.95 -53.47 -87.20
C LEU A 830 -6.82 -54.65 -87.66
N LYS A 831 -6.29 -55.87 -87.63
CA LYS A 831 -7.05 -57.09 -87.96
C LYS A 831 -7.95 -57.48 -86.78
N ASP A 832 -9.13 -58.01 -87.09
CA ASP A 832 -10.12 -58.49 -86.10
C ASP A 832 -9.47 -59.36 -85.01
N PRO A 833 -9.72 -59.10 -83.72
CA PRO A 833 -9.04 -59.75 -82.60
C PRO A 833 -9.46 -61.21 -82.33
N ASP A 834 -10.45 -61.75 -83.04
CA ASP A 834 -10.89 -63.16 -82.85
C ASP A 834 -9.91 -64.21 -83.39
N ARG A 835 -8.75 -63.82 -83.93
CA ARG A 835 -7.61 -64.71 -84.13
C ARG A 835 -6.32 -64.10 -83.60
N THR A 836 -6.01 -64.47 -82.35
CA THR A 836 -4.73 -64.31 -81.63
C THR A 836 -4.29 -62.88 -81.31
N GLN A 837 -4.01 -62.66 -80.01
CA GLN A 837 -3.56 -61.41 -79.39
C GLN A 837 -2.52 -60.65 -80.24
N THR A 838 -2.88 -59.46 -80.71
CA THR A 838 -1.91 -58.51 -81.25
C THR A 838 -1.59 -57.48 -80.16
N VAL A 839 -0.34 -57.49 -79.67
CA VAL A 839 0.21 -56.46 -78.78
C VAL A 839 0.67 -55.29 -79.63
N LEU A 840 0.20 -54.08 -79.32
CA LEU A 840 0.69 -52.84 -79.95
C LEU A 840 2.09 -52.54 -79.40
N LEU A 841 3.14 -52.73 -80.21
CA LEU A 841 4.52 -52.34 -79.89
C LEU A 841 4.79 -50.95 -80.49
N LEU A 842 4.89 -49.92 -79.63
CA LEU A 842 5.42 -48.61 -80.00
C LEU A 842 6.96 -48.73 -80.13
N LEU A 843 7.47 -48.85 -81.35
CA LEU A 843 8.90 -48.69 -81.65
C LEU A 843 9.17 -47.21 -81.96
N GLY A 844 9.84 -46.52 -81.05
CA GLY A 844 10.36 -45.17 -81.30
C GLY A 844 11.49 -45.21 -82.34
N GLN A 845 11.38 -44.39 -83.38
CA GLN A 845 12.52 -44.05 -84.22
C GLN A 845 13.46 -43.17 -83.41
N GLY A 846 14.62 -43.73 -83.04
CA GLY A 846 15.72 -42.95 -82.49
C GLY A 846 16.45 -42.24 -83.62
N GLU A 847 16.27 -40.93 -83.74
CA GLU A 847 17.30 -40.08 -84.34
C GLU A 847 18.40 -39.89 -83.30
N THR A 848 19.60 -40.35 -83.66
CA THR A 848 20.84 -40.14 -82.94
C THR A 848 21.23 -38.67 -83.01
N GLU A 849 21.13 -37.94 -81.90
CA GLU A 849 21.91 -36.72 -81.69
C GLU A 849 22.91 -36.90 -80.56
N SER A 850 24.16 -36.64 -80.92
CA SER A 850 25.38 -36.80 -80.15
C SER A 850 25.41 -35.89 -78.92
N GLU A 851 25.73 -36.48 -77.78
CA GLU A 851 26.30 -35.79 -76.62
C GLU A 851 27.62 -35.11 -77.03
N ALA A 852 27.72 -33.80 -76.81
CA ALA A 852 28.98 -33.09 -76.68
C ALA A 852 28.93 -32.31 -75.36
N GLU A 853 29.74 -32.75 -74.41
CA GLU A 853 29.99 -32.13 -73.12
C GLU A 853 30.56 -30.71 -73.26
N GLY A 854 30.13 -29.82 -72.36
CA GLY A 854 30.63 -28.44 -72.19
C GLY A 854 29.87 -27.71 -71.09
#